data_AF-A0A367KVT8-F1
#
_entry.id   AF-A0A367KVT8-F1
#
_cell.length_a   1.000
_cell.length_b   1.000
_cell.length_c   1.000
_cell.angle_alpha   90.00
_cell.angle_beta   90.00
_cell.angle_gamma   90.00
#
_symmetry.space_group_name_H-M   'P 1'
#
loop_
_entity.id
_entity.type
_entity.pdbx_description
1 polymer ?
#
loop_
_entity_poly.entity_id
_entity_poly.type
_entity_poly.pdbx_seq_one_letter_code
_entity_poly.pdbx_strand_id
1 'polypeptide(L)'
;MQPTSSVVDTSRKLFEDKIKMAPVESILWILSFLWVFYQLLFTLDNQVITGWLFSIWVGFGLVRLTAKKKEKEMKCEDHAISTSSDEIFDSPATKAYDGDKESKVLNEFVIRHSTPTHLESVNRIYGANKTSFRANADDGLLCGVLLLPMVAASKLIDASKKEMDQYHIAYLSVRLELVLFMSVILLIQVFVNEYLHPLKRVIRKRGLFVSSICVAGLFTTLLSYSPLAPTLSKAPLTITIMSVTMFQWFLYICVVTLKKCFTLGEMCIISQAAAVVVHGAAEYICVSYYPDYMPFYMQFIETSCSTVLIHALVVGMIFIGVVTYPLLRQSRRLAQRPYWRSSTKLLQNKKVPVAITFYALTAVIVFFVIAPICQTITGENPFMWTLDFLYMSPSRMFLCLYWSLTVITTVVIWVLVLDFVPQSNQQDQPFYANTNAEGKALTSSLNKKRKLFHALAVIMFVPGLSFLQLAFGVALSAFIYLEYLRYFAIWPWGKSLHVFLTEFIDNRDLGPVILSHIYLLLGCASPVWLESSNVLASLSGILSLGFGDAAASIIGKRFGRYYWPGTKKTVEGTMAFIVAVWLSSWIIVYSAALLGIDDAARFVASAGRSEWSDYSFVITLTGLLEAFSTQNDNIVIPLYMYALVVLAHAV
;
A
#
# COMPACT_ATOMS: atom_id res chain seq x y z
N MET A 1 -12.35 -22.75 53.72
CA MET A 1 -12.79 -21.49 53.09
C MET A 1 -11.61 -20.88 52.35
N GLN A 2 -11.50 -21.15 51.05
CA GLN A 2 -10.63 -20.45 50.10
C GLN A 2 -11.55 -19.96 48.98
N PRO A 3 -11.67 -18.65 48.71
CA PRO A 3 -12.54 -18.17 47.66
C PRO A 3 -11.79 -18.11 46.31
N THR A 4 -12.37 -18.76 45.31
CA THR A 4 -12.57 -18.23 43.94
C THR A 4 -11.38 -17.57 43.22
N SER A 5 -10.40 -18.34 42.76
CA SER A 5 -9.48 -17.91 41.68
C SER A 5 -9.91 -18.39 40.29
N SER A 6 -10.64 -19.49 40.18
CA SER A 6 -11.04 -20.07 38.88
C SER A 6 -12.13 -19.27 38.17
N VAL A 7 -13.06 -18.65 38.89
CA VAL A 7 -14.16 -17.88 38.28
C VAL A 7 -13.68 -16.54 37.75
N VAL A 8 -12.69 -15.90 38.39
CA VAL A 8 -12.10 -14.64 37.93
C VAL A 8 -11.23 -14.88 36.68
N ASP A 9 -10.45 -15.96 36.62
CA ASP A 9 -9.68 -16.29 35.41
C ASP A 9 -10.56 -16.76 34.24
N THR A 10 -11.68 -17.43 34.52
CA THR A 10 -12.62 -17.85 33.48
C THR A 10 -13.47 -16.66 32.98
N SER A 11 -13.85 -15.74 33.87
CA SER A 11 -14.54 -14.51 33.46
C SER A 11 -13.59 -13.52 32.78
N ARG A 12 -12.31 -13.47 33.15
CA ARG A 12 -11.27 -12.70 32.44
C ARG A 12 -10.98 -13.29 31.05
N LYS A 13 -10.88 -14.61 30.92
CA LYS A 13 -10.83 -15.29 29.61
C LYS A 13 -12.10 -15.09 28.79
N LEU A 14 -13.29 -15.15 29.39
CA LEU A 14 -14.56 -14.85 28.72
C LEU A 14 -14.70 -13.37 28.32
N PHE A 15 -14.08 -12.45 29.07
CA PHE A 15 -14.06 -11.02 28.74
C PHE A 15 -13.02 -10.73 27.65
N GLU A 16 -11.86 -11.40 27.69
CA GLU A 16 -10.83 -11.40 26.64
C GLU A 16 -11.34 -12.07 25.34
N ASP A 17 -12.19 -13.10 25.44
CA ASP A 17 -12.85 -13.75 24.28
C ASP A 17 -14.06 -12.95 23.75
N LYS A 18 -14.75 -12.18 24.61
CA LYS A 18 -15.90 -11.34 24.20
C LYS A 18 -15.47 -10.02 23.57
N ILE A 19 -14.32 -9.47 23.93
CA ILE A 19 -13.69 -8.39 23.18
C ILE A 19 -12.85 -9.05 22.10
N LYS A 20 -13.51 -9.53 21.03
CA LYS A 20 -12.84 -9.66 19.73
C LYS A 20 -12.09 -8.35 19.49
N MET A 21 -10.87 -8.37 18.97
CA MET A 21 -10.02 -7.16 18.75
C MET A 21 -10.08 -6.64 17.30
N ALA A 22 -10.62 -7.44 16.38
CA ALA A 22 -11.14 -7.01 15.08
C ALA A 22 -12.19 -5.86 15.09
N PRO A 23 -13.01 -5.62 16.14
CA PRO A 23 -13.98 -4.54 16.15
C PRO A 23 -13.36 -3.17 16.44
N VAL A 24 -12.21 -3.01 17.14
CA VAL A 24 -11.70 -1.65 17.41
C VAL A 24 -11.16 -1.00 16.14
N GLU A 25 -10.29 -1.69 15.39
CA GLU A 25 -9.85 -1.23 14.07
C GLU A 25 -11.06 -1.01 13.15
N SER A 26 -12.02 -1.95 13.14
CA SER A 26 -13.23 -1.79 12.34
C SER A 26 -14.09 -0.59 12.75
N ILE A 27 -14.23 -0.32 14.05
CA ILE A 27 -14.98 0.82 14.59
C ILE A 27 -14.28 2.11 14.17
N LEU A 28 -12.95 2.20 14.29
CA LEU A 28 -12.19 3.38 13.85
C LEU A 28 -12.42 3.66 12.37
N TRP A 29 -12.32 2.65 11.50
CA TRP A 29 -12.60 2.79 10.07
C TRP A 29 -14.03 3.23 9.79
N ILE A 30 -15.02 2.57 10.41
CA ILE A 30 -16.44 2.87 10.18
C ILE A 30 -16.80 4.27 10.67
N LEU A 31 -16.39 4.64 11.88
CA LEU A 31 -16.67 5.97 12.44
C LEU A 31 -15.99 7.07 11.62
N SER A 32 -14.73 6.87 11.23
CA SER A 32 -14.01 7.84 10.40
C SER A 32 -14.65 7.99 9.03
N PHE A 33 -15.01 6.87 8.39
CA PHE A 33 -15.68 6.87 7.09
C PHE A 33 -17.04 7.55 7.15
N LEU A 34 -17.87 7.22 8.15
CA LEU A 34 -19.16 7.86 8.35
C LEU A 34 -19.02 9.34 8.67
N TRP A 35 -18.01 9.77 9.44
CA TRP A 35 -17.75 11.17 9.70
C TRP A 35 -17.42 11.94 8.41
N VAL A 36 -16.53 11.41 7.56
CA VAL A 36 -16.19 12.02 6.26
C VAL A 36 -17.41 12.11 5.36
N PHE A 37 -18.16 11.00 5.20
CA PHE A 37 -19.30 10.96 4.29
C PHE A 37 -20.52 11.72 4.83
N TYR A 38 -20.64 11.90 6.15
CA TYR A 38 -21.63 12.78 6.74
C TYR A 38 -21.39 14.24 6.34
N GLN A 39 -20.15 14.71 6.37
CA GLN A 39 -19.82 16.05 5.86
C GLN A 39 -20.07 16.16 4.35
N LEU A 40 -19.80 15.10 3.59
CA LEU A 40 -20.04 15.06 2.15
C LEU A 40 -21.52 15.26 1.80
N LEU A 41 -22.46 14.76 2.62
CA LEU A 41 -23.91 14.93 2.41
C LEU A 41 -24.32 16.41 2.35
N PHE A 42 -23.59 17.31 3.02
CA PHE A 42 -23.88 18.75 2.96
C PHE A 42 -23.30 19.44 1.72
N THR A 43 -22.54 18.73 0.89
CA THR A 43 -21.88 19.26 -0.32
C THR A 43 -22.46 18.65 -1.61
N LEU A 44 -22.67 17.34 -1.58
CA LEU A 44 -23.39 16.44 -2.51
C LEU A 44 -24.89 16.60 -2.71
N ASP A 45 -25.41 16.09 -3.82
CA ASP A 45 -26.75 15.48 -3.84
C ASP A 45 -26.78 14.28 -2.88
N ASN A 46 -27.64 14.40 -1.87
CA ASN A 46 -27.88 13.39 -0.85
C ASN A 46 -28.25 12.03 -1.46
N GLN A 47 -28.97 11.99 -2.58
CA GLN A 47 -29.40 10.72 -3.20
C GLN A 47 -28.21 9.92 -3.75
N VAL A 48 -27.24 10.61 -4.36
CA VAL A 48 -26.06 9.99 -4.95
C VAL A 48 -25.18 9.38 -3.86
N ILE A 49 -24.89 10.16 -2.82
CA ILE A 49 -24.04 9.72 -1.71
C ILE A 49 -24.68 8.57 -0.95
N THR A 50 -25.97 8.67 -0.63
CA THR A 50 -26.69 7.59 0.05
C THR A 50 -26.74 6.33 -0.79
N GLY A 51 -26.86 6.43 -2.13
CA GLY A 51 -26.77 5.31 -3.05
C GLY A 51 -25.40 4.60 -3.02
N TRP A 52 -24.29 5.36 -2.97
CA TRP A 52 -22.94 4.79 -2.85
C TRP A 52 -22.70 4.13 -1.50
N LEU A 53 -23.11 4.79 -0.42
CA LEU A 53 -23.06 4.23 0.94
C LEU A 53 -23.83 2.91 1.00
N PHE A 54 -25.07 2.90 0.50
CA PHE A 54 -25.89 1.70 0.45
C PHE A 54 -25.19 0.58 -0.32
N SER A 55 -24.63 0.88 -1.50
CA SER A 55 -23.92 -0.09 -2.34
C SER A 55 -22.71 -0.73 -1.63
N ILE A 56 -21.91 0.07 -0.92
CA ILE A 56 -20.75 -0.41 -0.13
C ILE A 56 -21.21 -1.28 1.05
N TRP A 57 -22.19 -0.82 1.82
CA TRP A 57 -22.70 -1.55 2.99
C TRP A 57 -23.38 -2.86 2.62
N VAL A 58 -24.17 -2.87 1.53
CA VAL A 58 -24.73 -4.10 0.95
C VAL A 58 -23.62 -5.04 0.52
N GLY A 59 -22.58 -4.53 -0.16
CA GLY A 59 -21.42 -5.34 -0.55
C GLY A 59 -20.73 -5.99 0.65
N PHE A 60 -20.47 -5.25 1.73
CA PHE A 60 -19.94 -5.82 2.98
C PHE A 60 -20.90 -6.84 3.61
N GLY A 61 -22.21 -6.57 3.59
CA GLY A 61 -23.24 -7.48 4.07
C GLY A 61 -23.19 -8.82 3.35
N LEU A 62 -23.15 -8.80 2.01
CA LEU A 62 -23.05 -9.98 1.16
C LEU A 62 -21.77 -10.79 1.41
N VAL A 63 -20.62 -10.12 1.52
CA VAL A 63 -19.34 -10.76 1.87
C VAL A 63 -19.38 -11.38 3.28
N ARG A 64 -19.97 -10.70 4.27
CA ARG A 64 -20.10 -11.24 5.63
C ARG A 64 -21.05 -12.43 5.71
N LEU A 65 -22.16 -12.41 4.96
CA LEU A 65 -23.11 -13.52 4.91
C LEU A 65 -22.47 -14.79 4.36
N THR A 66 -21.68 -14.66 3.29
CA THR A 66 -20.94 -15.79 2.69
C THR A 66 -19.86 -16.32 3.64
N ALA A 67 -19.11 -15.45 4.31
CA ALA A 67 -18.13 -15.85 5.32
C ALA A 67 -18.77 -16.64 6.48
N LYS A 68 -19.92 -16.17 7.02
CA LYS A 68 -20.66 -16.87 8.08
C LYS A 68 -21.20 -18.23 7.64
N LYS A 69 -21.67 -18.35 6.39
CA LYS A 69 -22.14 -19.61 5.84
C LYS A 69 -21.03 -20.67 5.85
N LYS A 70 -19.83 -20.28 5.43
CA LYS A 70 -18.64 -21.14 5.43
C LYS A 70 -18.19 -21.57 6.81
N GLU A 71 -18.21 -20.65 7.78
CA GLU A 71 -17.87 -20.99 9.17
C GLU A 71 -18.83 -22.05 9.73
N LYS A 72 -20.13 -21.98 9.35
CA LYS A 72 -21.12 -23.01 9.70
C LYS A 72 -20.88 -24.34 8.98
N GLU A 73 -20.63 -24.32 7.67
CA GLU A 73 -20.33 -25.53 6.89
C GLU A 73 -19.09 -26.26 7.44
N MET A 74 -18.02 -25.53 7.75
CA MET A 74 -16.79 -26.11 8.30
C MET A 74 -16.99 -26.68 9.71
N LYS A 75 -17.77 -25.99 10.57
CA LYS A 75 -18.16 -26.52 11.90
C LYS A 75 -19.04 -27.77 11.80
N CYS A 76 -19.91 -27.86 10.78
CA CYS A 76 -20.72 -29.04 10.53
C CYS A 76 -19.90 -30.22 10.00
N GLU A 77 -18.91 -29.98 9.13
CA GLU A 77 -17.97 -31.02 8.67
C GLU A 77 -17.08 -31.53 9.81
N ASP A 78 -16.53 -30.64 10.64
CA ASP A 78 -15.74 -31.02 11.81
C ASP A 78 -16.59 -31.81 12.82
N HIS A 79 -17.85 -31.43 13.03
CA HIS A 79 -18.77 -32.21 13.86
C HIS A 79 -19.12 -33.56 13.25
N ALA A 80 -19.39 -33.65 11.95
CA ALA A 80 -19.70 -34.91 11.27
C ALA A 80 -18.52 -35.90 11.33
N ILE A 81 -17.27 -35.41 11.20
CA ILE A 81 -16.06 -36.21 11.34
C ILE A 81 -15.85 -36.66 12.80
N SER A 82 -16.19 -35.80 13.78
CA SER A 82 -16.12 -36.16 15.20
C SER A 82 -17.20 -37.17 15.63
N THR A 83 -18.39 -37.13 15.02
CA THR A 83 -19.47 -38.10 15.31
C THR A 83 -19.33 -39.41 14.54
N SER A 84 -18.60 -39.42 13.41
CA SER A 84 -18.34 -40.65 12.65
C SER A 84 -17.11 -41.42 13.13
N SER A 85 -16.39 -40.92 14.14
CA SER A 85 -15.22 -41.59 14.72
C SER A 85 -15.52 -42.38 16.00
N ASP A 86 -16.76 -42.32 16.51
CA ASP A 86 -17.21 -43.08 17.69
C ASP A 86 -17.88 -44.43 17.35
N GLU A 87 -18.04 -44.76 16.06
CA GLU A 87 -18.48 -46.09 15.62
C GLU A 87 -17.41 -46.71 14.71
N ILE A 88 -16.53 -47.55 15.29
CA ILE A 88 -15.89 -48.75 14.74
C ILE A 88 -14.72 -49.09 15.67
N PHE A 89 -14.97 -49.98 16.64
CA PHE A 89 -13.93 -50.82 17.20
C PHE A 89 -14.55 -52.11 17.73
N ASP A 90 -14.51 -53.18 16.93
CA ASP A 90 -14.59 -54.55 17.47
C ASP A 90 -13.80 -55.55 16.58
N SER A 91 -12.68 -56.00 17.16
CA SER A 91 -12.01 -57.31 17.01
C SER A 91 -11.19 -57.68 15.73
N PRO A 92 -10.29 -58.70 15.80
CA PRO A 92 -8.87 -58.50 15.51
C PRO A 92 -8.29 -59.47 14.43
N ALA A 93 -6.98 -59.30 14.16
CA ALA A 93 -6.00 -60.28 13.63
C ALA A 93 -5.34 -59.97 12.26
N THR A 94 -4.05 -59.58 12.38
CA THR A 94 -2.86 -60.04 11.63
C THR A 94 -2.84 -60.09 10.08
N LYS A 95 -1.97 -59.28 9.45
CA LYS A 95 -0.67 -59.69 8.85
C LYS A 95 -0.01 -58.58 7.97
N ALA A 96 1.29 -58.36 8.25
CA ALA A 96 2.43 -58.12 7.34
C ALA A 96 2.51 -56.90 6.37
N TYR A 97 3.57 -56.11 6.57
CA TYR A 97 4.42 -55.36 5.62
C TYR A 97 3.81 -54.28 4.69
N ASP A 98 4.19 -52.99 4.86
CA ASP A 98 5.23 -52.32 4.05
C ASP A 98 5.54 -50.89 4.59
N GLY A 99 6.83 -50.54 4.64
CA GLY A 99 7.42 -49.53 5.54
C GLY A 99 7.46 -48.08 5.05
N ASP A 100 6.48 -47.60 4.28
CA ASP A 100 6.56 -46.27 3.64
C ASP A 100 5.40 -45.30 3.97
N LYS A 101 4.57 -45.64 4.97
CA LYS A 101 3.41 -44.82 5.40
C LYS A 101 3.57 -44.09 6.73
N GLU A 102 4.55 -44.44 7.57
CA GLU A 102 4.71 -43.80 8.88
C GLU A 102 5.23 -42.36 8.79
N SER A 103 6.00 -41.97 7.77
CA SER A 103 6.49 -40.58 7.64
C SER A 103 5.40 -39.58 7.22
N LYS A 104 4.36 -40.04 6.52
CA LYS A 104 3.20 -39.22 6.16
C LYS A 104 2.21 -39.11 7.30
N VAL A 105 1.93 -40.21 8.01
CA VAL A 105 1.01 -40.21 9.14
C VAL A 105 1.59 -39.45 10.33
N LEU A 106 2.90 -39.52 10.58
CA LEU A 106 3.53 -38.75 11.65
C LEU A 106 3.58 -37.25 11.32
N ASN A 107 3.78 -36.86 10.05
CA ASN A 107 3.65 -35.46 9.63
C ASN A 107 2.21 -34.97 9.74
N GLU A 108 1.22 -35.80 9.39
CA GLU A 108 -0.20 -35.44 9.47
C GLU A 108 -0.71 -35.37 10.92
N PHE A 109 -0.16 -36.19 11.81
CA PHE A 109 -0.48 -36.22 13.24
C PHE A 109 0.20 -35.09 14.03
N VAL A 110 1.46 -34.74 13.70
CA VAL A 110 2.18 -33.59 14.30
C VAL A 110 1.59 -32.25 13.84
N ILE A 111 1.06 -32.17 12.61
CA ILE A 111 0.30 -30.99 12.15
C ILE A 111 -1.02 -30.84 12.92
N ARG A 112 -1.66 -31.95 13.31
CA ARG A 112 -2.95 -31.93 14.02
C ARG A 112 -2.89 -31.49 15.49
N HIS A 113 -1.73 -31.51 16.13
CA HIS A 113 -1.59 -31.22 17.58
C HIS A 113 -0.76 -29.98 17.92
N SER A 114 -0.43 -29.14 16.92
CA SER A 114 0.34 -27.90 17.12
C SER A 114 -0.34 -26.64 16.59
N THR A 115 -1.67 -26.56 16.60
CA THR A 115 -2.40 -25.32 16.25
C THR A 115 -3.55 -25.00 17.21
N PRO A 116 -3.39 -23.99 18.08
CA PRO A 116 -4.51 -23.22 18.56
C PRO A 116 -4.43 -21.81 17.96
N THR A 117 -4.95 -21.61 16.75
CA THR A 117 -5.40 -20.29 16.27
C THR A 117 -6.48 -20.49 15.21
N HIS A 118 -7.71 -20.09 15.53
CA HIS A 118 -8.86 -20.01 14.63
C HIS A 118 -8.45 -19.52 13.22
N LEU A 119 -8.69 -20.34 12.20
CA LEU A 119 -8.37 -20.01 10.82
C LEU A 119 -9.46 -19.08 10.26
N GLU A 120 -9.31 -17.76 10.45
CA GLU A 120 -10.21 -16.78 9.85
C GLU A 120 -10.32 -16.98 8.33
N SER A 121 -11.54 -16.88 7.82
CA SER A 121 -11.86 -17.05 6.40
C SER A 121 -11.29 -15.89 5.60
N VAL A 122 -10.07 -16.03 5.10
CA VAL A 122 -9.43 -15.02 4.23
C VAL A 122 -10.27 -14.84 2.96
N ASN A 123 -10.76 -13.61 2.73
CA ASN A 123 -11.43 -13.19 1.51
C ASN A 123 -10.49 -13.30 0.30
N ARG A 124 -11.01 -13.70 -0.86
CA ARG A 124 -10.17 -14.01 -2.04
C ARG A 124 -10.83 -13.52 -3.33
N ILE A 125 -10.00 -13.34 -4.36
CA ILE A 125 -10.41 -12.99 -5.72
C ILE A 125 -9.76 -13.93 -6.74
N TYR A 126 -10.33 -14.03 -7.94
CA TYR A 126 -9.82 -14.82 -9.09
C TYR A 126 -9.48 -16.30 -8.82
N GLY A 127 -10.11 -16.92 -7.82
CA GLY A 127 -9.78 -18.28 -7.38
C GLY A 127 -8.36 -18.39 -6.80
N ALA A 128 -7.83 -17.31 -6.24
CA ALA A 128 -6.50 -17.30 -5.63
C ALA A 128 -6.40 -18.25 -4.43
N ASN A 129 -5.20 -18.82 -4.23
CA ASN A 129 -4.93 -19.66 -3.07
C ASN A 129 -4.59 -18.76 -1.88
N LYS A 130 -4.83 -19.21 -0.64
CA LYS A 130 -4.43 -18.47 0.58
C LYS A 130 -2.95 -18.08 0.58
N THR A 131 -2.08 -18.93 -0.01
CA THR A 131 -0.64 -18.70 -0.16
C THR A 131 -0.27 -17.56 -1.13
N SER A 132 -1.23 -16.97 -1.82
CA SER A 132 -1.02 -15.80 -2.68
C SER A 132 -0.97 -14.51 -1.86
N PHE A 133 -1.52 -14.51 -0.65
CA PHE A 133 -1.62 -13.35 0.24
C PHE A 133 -0.59 -13.44 1.37
N ARG A 134 -0.27 -12.31 1.98
CA ARG A 134 0.56 -12.25 3.19
C ARG A 134 -0.15 -12.95 4.35
N ALA A 135 0.54 -13.86 5.05
CA ALA A 135 -0.07 -14.73 6.05
C ALA A 135 -0.15 -14.12 7.47
N ASN A 136 0.61 -13.04 7.74
CA ASN A 136 0.82 -12.49 9.08
C ASN A 136 -0.06 -11.26 9.40
N ALA A 137 -1.12 -11.03 8.63
CA ALA A 137 -2.01 -9.89 8.78
C ALA A 137 -3.45 -10.30 8.42
N ASP A 138 -4.42 -9.53 8.91
CA ASP A 138 -5.81 -9.64 8.44
C ASP A 138 -5.89 -9.31 6.93
N ASP A 139 -6.93 -9.78 6.26
CA ASP A 139 -7.13 -9.56 4.84
C ASP A 139 -7.22 -8.07 4.47
N GLY A 140 -7.60 -7.21 5.42
CA GLY A 140 -7.59 -5.76 5.28
C GLY A 140 -8.68 -5.23 4.35
N LEU A 141 -9.72 -6.03 4.05
CA LEU A 141 -10.77 -5.65 3.09
C LEU A 141 -11.42 -4.32 3.45
N LEU A 142 -11.70 -4.07 4.73
CA LEU A 142 -12.32 -2.83 5.20
C LEU A 142 -11.45 -1.61 4.87
N CYS A 143 -10.18 -1.62 5.29
CA CYS A 143 -9.22 -0.56 4.98
C CYS A 143 -9.07 -0.36 3.47
N GLY A 144 -8.98 -1.45 2.70
CA GLY A 144 -8.80 -1.39 1.25
C GLY A 144 -9.96 -0.74 0.50
N VAL A 145 -11.19 -0.98 0.96
CA VAL A 145 -12.41 -0.45 0.33
C VAL A 145 -12.69 0.99 0.73
N LEU A 146 -12.31 1.41 1.95
CA LEU A 146 -12.72 2.70 2.52
C LEU A 146 -11.67 3.82 2.38
N LEU A 147 -10.37 3.51 2.41
CA LEU A 147 -9.31 4.53 2.52
C LEU A 147 -9.29 5.53 1.35
N LEU A 148 -9.21 5.07 0.10
CA LEU A 148 -9.13 5.97 -1.05
C LEU A 148 -10.43 6.76 -1.29
N PRO A 149 -11.63 6.18 -1.12
CA PRO A 149 -12.85 6.97 -1.08
C PRO A 149 -12.88 8.05 -0.01
N MET A 150 -12.35 7.80 1.21
CA MET A 150 -12.22 8.85 2.23
C MET A 150 -11.29 9.97 1.78
N VAL A 151 -10.15 9.63 1.18
CA VAL A 151 -9.19 10.62 0.66
C VAL A 151 -9.84 11.47 -0.44
N ALA A 152 -10.50 10.83 -1.42
CA ALA A 152 -11.18 11.54 -2.50
C ALA A 152 -12.32 12.42 -1.98
N ALA A 153 -13.11 11.93 -1.02
CA ALA A 153 -14.19 12.70 -0.39
C ALA A 153 -13.63 13.91 0.40
N SER A 154 -12.54 13.73 1.16
CA SER A 154 -11.92 14.83 1.90
C SER A 154 -11.44 15.96 0.98
N LYS A 155 -10.83 15.63 -0.16
CA LYS A 155 -10.40 16.60 -1.18
C LYS A 155 -11.58 17.36 -1.78
N LEU A 156 -12.66 16.64 -2.09
CA LEU A 156 -13.86 17.24 -2.65
C LEU A 156 -14.54 18.20 -1.65
N ILE A 157 -14.64 17.80 -0.37
CA ILE A 157 -15.19 18.65 0.70
C ILE A 157 -14.35 19.92 0.87
N ASP A 158 -13.01 19.79 0.88
CA ASP A 158 -12.10 20.93 0.98
C ASP A 158 -12.26 21.90 -0.21
N ALA A 159 -12.33 21.38 -1.44
CA ALA A 159 -12.57 22.20 -2.62
C ALA A 159 -13.93 22.90 -2.59
N SER A 160 -14.98 22.20 -2.15
CA SER A 160 -16.32 22.77 -2.03
C SER A 160 -16.39 23.88 -0.99
N LYS A 161 -15.69 23.74 0.14
CA LYS A 161 -15.68 24.76 1.22
C LYS A 161 -14.91 26.01 0.83
N LYS A 162 -13.91 25.88 -0.03
CA LYS A 162 -13.16 27.01 -0.60
C LYS A 162 -13.88 27.69 -1.77
N GLU A 163 -15.13 27.29 -2.06
CA GLU A 163 -15.92 27.81 -3.16
C GLU A 163 -15.17 27.77 -4.50
N MET A 164 -14.38 26.71 -4.71
CA MET A 164 -13.63 26.50 -5.94
C MET A 164 -14.57 26.35 -7.15
N ASP A 165 -14.05 26.63 -8.34
CA ASP A 165 -14.81 26.59 -9.58
C ASP A 165 -15.59 25.28 -9.77
N GLN A 166 -16.78 25.38 -10.38
CA GLN A 166 -17.65 24.23 -10.64
C GLN A 166 -16.94 23.12 -11.43
N TYR A 167 -16.00 23.49 -12.31
CA TYR A 167 -15.16 22.55 -13.06
C TYR A 167 -14.24 21.73 -12.14
N HIS A 168 -13.62 22.36 -11.14
CA HIS A 168 -12.76 21.71 -10.16
C HIS A 168 -13.56 20.71 -9.30
N ILE A 169 -14.73 21.13 -8.82
CA ILE A 169 -15.62 20.28 -8.02
C ILE A 169 -16.06 19.07 -8.85
N ALA A 170 -16.42 19.26 -10.13
CA ALA A 170 -16.78 18.15 -11.02
C ALA A 170 -15.59 17.19 -11.25
N TYR A 171 -14.37 17.73 -11.45
CA TYR A 171 -13.15 16.94 -11.64
C TYR A 171 -12.82 16.04 -10.43
N LEU A 172 -13.00 16.55 -9.21
CA LEU A 172 -12.84 15.77 -7.98
C LEU A 172 -14.00 14.79 -7.75
N SER A 173 -15.22 15.15 -8.15
CA SER A 173 -16.39 14.28 -8.05
C SER A 173 -16.26 13.03 -8.94
N VAL A 174 -15.74 13.18 -10.16
CA VAL A 174 -15.44 12.05 -11.07
C VAL A 174 -14.44 11.09 -10.43
N ARG A 175 -13.39 11.60 -9.76
CA ARG A 175 -12.40 10.78 -9.04
C ARG A 175 -13.01 10.03 -7.88
N LEU A 176 -13.86 10.68 -7.10
CA LEU A 176 -14.59 10.06 -5.98
C LEU A 176 -15.50 8.92 -6.48
N GLU A 177 -16.34 9.19 -7.48
CA GLU A 177 -17.23 8.17 -8.06
C GLU A 177 -16.43 7.00 -8.67
N LEU A 178 -15.28 7.27 -9.31
CA LEU A 178 -14.41 6.24 -9.86
C LEU A 178 -13.82 5.32 -8.79
N VAL A 179 -13.28 5.87 -7.69
CA VAL A 179 -12.73 5.03 -6.60
C VAL A 179 -13.81 4.27 -5.84
N LEU A 180 -14.99 4.88 -5.64
CA LEU A 180 -16.16 4.20 -5.07
C LEU A 180 -16.60 3.04 -5.95
N PHE A 181 -16.61 3.22 -7.27
CA PHE A 181 -16.95 2.17 -8.21
C PHE A 181 -15.95 1.01 -8.17
N MET A 182 -14.63 1.31 -8.15
CA MET A 182 -13.59 0.29 -8.01
C MET A 182 -13.74 -0.50 -6.69
N SER A 183 -14.11 0.18 -5.60
CA SER A 183 -14.39 -0.45 -4.30
C SER A 183 -15.59 -1.40 -4.35
N VAL A 184 -16.69 -1.01 -5.00
CA VAL A 184 -17.86 -1.88 -5.21
C VAL A 184 -17.51 -3.08 -6.09
N ILE A 185 -16.73 -2.88 -7.16
CA ILE A 185 -16.26 -3.99 -8.01
C ILE A 185 -15.46 -5.00 -7.20
N LEU A 186 -14.56 -4.56 -6.31
CA LEU A 186 -13.81 -5.49 -5.45
C LEU A 186 -14.74 -6.31 -4.54
N LEU A 187 -15.72 -5.67 -3.90
CA LEU A 187 -16.70 -6.36 -3.05
C LEU A 187 -17.49 -7.41 -3.84
N ILE A 188 -17.93 -7.06 -5.06
CA ILE A 188 -18.59 -8.01 -5.97
C ILE A 188 -17.64 -9.17 -6.31
N GLN A 189 -16.37 -8.91 -6.56
CA GLN A 189 -15.40 -9.95 -6.88
C GLN A 189 -15.13 -10.92 -5.73
N VAL A 190 -15.01 -10.40 -4.51
CA VAL A 190 -14.87 -11.21 -3.31
C VAL A 190 -16.12 -12.09 -3.13
N PHE A 191 -17.30 -11.50 -3.28
CA PHE A 191 -18.57 -12.22 -3.20
C PHE A 191 -18.66 -13.32 -4.27
N VAL A 192 -18.48 -12.99 -5.54
CA VAL A 192 -18.59 -13.92 -6.68
C VAL A 192 -17.54 -15.02 -6.61
N ASN A 193 -16.33 -14.73 -6.13
CA ASN A 193 -15.26 -15.72 -6.00
C ASN A 193 -15.63 -16.92 -5.11
N GLU A 194 -16.49 -16.71 -4.12
CA GLU A 194 -16.99 -17.78 -3.26
C GLU A 194 -18.01 -18.66 -4.00
N TYR A 195 -18.93 -18.07 -4.77
CA TYR A 195 -19.92 -18.83 -5.57
C TYR A 195 -19.32 -19.55 -6.77
N LEU A 196 -18.19 -19.08 -7.31
CA LEU A 196 -17.50 -19.72 -8.43
C LEU A 196 -16.67 -20.95 -8.02
N HIS A 197 -16.75 -21.42 -6.76
CA HIS A 197 -16.03 -22.62 -6.31
C HIS A 197 -16.20 -23.87 -7.21
N PRO A 198 -17.40 -24.25 -7.69
CA PRO A 198 -17.55 -25.38 -8.62
C PRO A 198 -16.94 -25.11 -10.00
N LEU A 199 -16.99 -23.86 -10.49
CA LEU A 199 -16.38 -23.46 -11.77
C LEU A 199 -14.84 -23.43 -11.74
N LYS A 200 -14.20 -23.39 -10.55
CA LYS A 200 -12.73 -23.45 -10.41
C LYS A 200 -12.12 -24.74 -10.97
N ARG A 201 -12.91 -25.83 -11.06
CA ARG A 201 -12.47 -27.09 -11.68
C ARG A 201 -12.34 -27.00 -13.20
N VAL A 202 -13.07 -26.07 -13.83
CA VAL A 202 -13.14 -25.91 -15.30
C VAL A 202 -12.35 -24.68 -15.76
N ILE A 203 -12.47 -23.55 -15.06
CA ILE A 203 -11.90 -22.26 -15.44
C ILE A 203 -10.63 -22.00 -14.62
N ARG A 204 -9.46 -22.03 -15.29
CA ARG A 204 -8.18 -21.61 -14.69
C ARG A 204 -8.23 -20.14 -14.28
N LYS A 205 -7.37 -19.71 -13.34
CA LYS A 205 -7.29 -18.31 -12.82
C LYS A 205 -7.32 -17.21 -13.89
N ARG A 206 -6.73 -17.46 -15.07
CA ARG A 206 -6.76 -16.53 -16.21
C ARG A 206 -8.17 -16.31 -16.77
N GLY A 207 -8.99 -17.36 -16.85
CA GLY A 207 -10.37 -17.25 -17.33
C GLY A 207 -11.27 -16.50 -16.34
N LEU A 208 -11.07 -16.68 -15.03
CA LEU A 208 -11.77 -15.91 -14.00
C LEU A 208 -11.43 -14.42 -14.07
N PHE A 209 -10.16 -14.09 -14.35
CA PHE A 209 -9.71 -12.71 -14.58
C PHE A 209 -10.28 -12.10 -15.86
N VAL A 210 -10.28 -12.83 -16.98
CA VAL A 210 -10.88 -12.32 -18.23
C VAL A 210 -12.39 -12.11 -18.04
N SER A 211 -13.07 -13.04 -17.37
CA SER A 211 -14.48 -12.89 -17.02
C SER A 211 -14.73 -11.66 -16.14
N SER A 212 -13.87 -11.38 -15.16
CA SER A 212 -14.02 -10.21 -14.31
C SER A 212 -13.83 -8.90 -15.07
N ILE A 213 -12.96 -8.85 -16.10
CA ILE A 213 -12.84 -7.69 -16.99
C ILE A 213 -14.14 -7.49 -17.78
N CYS A 214 -14.67 -8.54 -18.41
CA CYS A 214 -15.91 -8.44 -19.18
C CYS A 214 -17.08 -7.99 -18.31
N VAL A 215 -17.20 -8.56 -17.11
CA VAL A 215 -18.23 -8.19 -16.13
C VAL A 215 -18.04 -6.73 -15.69
N ALA A 216 -16.82 -6.32 -15.33
CA ALA A 216 -16.55 -4.93 -14.94
C ALA A 216 -16.86 -3.94 -16.07
N GLY A 217 -16.56 -4.29 -17.33
CA GLY A 217 -16.94 -3.49 -18.50
C GLY A 217 -18.46 -3.33 -18.63
N LEU A 218 -19.22 -4.42 -18.47
CA LEU A 218 -20.68 -4.39 -18.49
C LEU A 218 -21.26 -3.55 -17.33
N PHE A 219 -20.72 -3.70 -16.11
CA PHE A 219 -21.09 -2.84 -14.98
C PHE A 219 -20.76 -1.37 -15.24
N THR A 220 -19.64 -1.07 -15.91
CA THR A 220 -19.25 0.31 -16.28
C THR A 220 -20.26 0.90 -17.26
N THR A 221 -20.69 0.14 -18.27
CA THR A 221 -21.72 0.59 -19.21
C THR A 221 -23.06 0.80 -18.51
N LEU A 222 -23.46 -0.10 -17.62
CA LEU A 222 -24.71 0.04 -16.85
C LEU A 222 -24.67 1.25 -15.92
N LEU A 223 -23.54 1.48 -15.26
CA LEU A 223 -23.35 2.63 -14.37
C LEU A 223 -23.49 3.96 -15.13
N SER A 224 -23.05 4.00 -16.39
CA SER A 224 -23.14 5.20 -17.23
C SER A 224 -24.59 5.61 -17.52
N TYR A 225 -25.55 4.69 -17.40
CA TYR A 225 -26.99 4.97 -17.53
C TYR A 225 -27.70 5.10 -16.18
N SER A 226 -26.99 4.89 -15.07
CA SER A 226 -27.56 4.90 -13.72
C SER A 226 -27.48 6.29 -13.10
N PRO A 227 -28.49 6.73 -12.32
CA PRO A 227 -28.41 7.97 -11.53
C PRO A 227 -27.38 7.88 -10.38
N LEU A 228 -26.80 6.71 -10.12
CA LEU A 228 -25.83 6.50 -9.03
C LEU A 228 -24.50 7.24 -9.26
N ALA A 229 -24.13 7.51 -10.52
CA ALA A 229 -22.84 8.13 -10.86
C ALA A 229 -23.03 9.28 -11.87
N PRO A 230 -23.68 10.38 -11.46
CA PRO A 230 -24.08 11.45 -12.37
C PRO A 230 -22.91 12.27 -12.92
N THR A 231 -21.75 12.27 -12.26
CA THR A 231 -20.57 12.99 -12.76
C THR A 231 -19.67 12.08 -13.58
N LEU A 232 -19.47 10.83 -13.16
CA LEU A 232 -18.69 9.83 -13.90
C LEU A 232 -19.38 9.42 -15.20
N SER A 233 -20.70 9.45 -15.30
CA SER A 233 -21.42 9.22 -16.56
C SER A 233 -21.15 10.29 -17.63
N LYS A 234 -20.68 11.47 -17.22
CA LYS A 234 -20.21 12.54 -18.13
C LYS A 234 -18.77 12.33 -18.59
N ALA A 235 -18.05 11.38 -18.01
CA ALA A 235 -16.71 10.99 -18.47
C ALA A 235 -16.78 10.18 -19.77
N PRO A 236 -15.76 10.28 -20.64
CA PRO A 236 -15.71 9.47 -21.84
C PRO A 236 -15.67 8.00 -21.41
N LEU A 237 -16.67 7.24 -21.85
CA LEU A 237 -16.85 5.84 -21.46
C LEU A 237 -15.59 5.00 -21.69
N THR A 238 -14.83 5.31 -22.74
CA THR A 238 -13.55 4.66 -23.07
C THR A 238 -12.50 4.82 -21.96
N ILE A 239 -12.36 6.02 -21.39
CA ILE A 239 -11.41 6.31 -20.32
C ILE A 239 -11.84 5.58 -19.04
N THR A 240 -13.14 5.57 -18.72
CA THR A 240 -13.66 4.86 -17.54
C THR A 240 -13.46 3.35 -17.67
N ILE A 241 -13.78 2.75 -18.83
CA ILE A 241 -13.55 1.32 -19.10
C ILE A 241 -12.06 0.98 -19.02
N MET A 242 -11.19 1.82 -19.59
CA MET A 242 -9.74 1.64 -19.51
C MET A 242 -9.27 1.66 -18.04
N SER A 243 -9.74 2.62 -17.25
CA SER A 243 -9.35 2.79 -15.84
C SER A 243 -9.76 1.61 -14.97
N VAL A 244 -11.00 1.13 -15.15
CA VAL A 244 -11.51 -0.06 -14.46
C VAL A 244 -10.75 -1.31 -14.91
N THR A 245 -10.42 -1.43 -16.19
CA THR A 245 -9.61 -2.54 -16.70
C THR A 245 -8.19 -2.51 -16.14
N MET A 246 -7.57 -1.34 -15.99
CA MET A 246 -6.25 -1.19 -15.37
C MET A 246 -6.28 -1.57 -13.89
N PHE A 247 -7.32 -1.17 -13.15
CA PHE A 247 -7.55 -1.62 -11.79
C PHE A 247 -7.59 -3.16 -11.69
N GLN A 248 -8.32 -3.82 -12.61
CA GLN A 248 -8.37 -5.29 -12.70
C GLN A 248 -6.99 -5.90 -12.97
N TRP A 249 -6.23 -5.33 -13.92
CA TRP A 249 -4.88 -5.81 -14.24
C TRP A 249 -3.93 -5.68 -13.05
N PHE A 250 -3.95 -4.56 -12.32
CA PHE A 250 -3.11 -4.36 -11.15
C PHE A 250 -3.46 -5.35 -10.03
N LEU A 251 -4.75 -5.59 -9.75
CA LEU A 251 -5.17 -6.63 -8.81
C LEU A 251 -4.66 -8.01 -9.24
N TYR A 252 -4.81 -8.36 -10.52
CA TYR A 252 -4.37 -9.65 -11.04
C TYR A 252 -2.85 -9.83 -10.95
N ILE A 253 -2.06 -8.80 -11.28
CA ILE A 253 -0.61 -8.81 -11.15
C ILE A 253 -0.20 -9.02 -9.69
N CYS A 254 -0.84 -8.30 -8.75
CA CYS A 254 -0.56 -8.45 -7.33
C CYS A 254 -0.83 -9.88 -6.84
N VAL A 255 -1.94 -10.47 -7.25
CA VAL A 255 -2.34 -11.83 -6.84
C VAL A 255 -1.48 -12.93 -7.48
N VAL A 256 -1.15 -12.81 -8.78
CA VAL A 256 -0.53 -13.91 -9.54
C VAL A 256 0.99 -13.80 -9.58
N THR A 257 1.51 -12.59 -9.80
CA THR A 257 2.94 -12.34 -9.96
C THR A 257 3.57 -12.02 -8.63
N LEU A 258 2.94 -11.17 -7.81
CA LEU A 258 3.50 -10.65 -6.56
C LEU A 258 2.99 -11.40 -5.32
N LYS A 259 3.00 -12.73 -5.39
CA LYS A 259 2.51 -13.59 -4.31
C LYS A 259 3.21 -13.29 -2.98
N LYS A 260 2.45 -13.32 -1.89
CA LYS A 260 2.89 -13.09 -0.50
C LYS A 260 3.37 -11.66 -0.18
N CYS A 261 3.38 -10.75 -1.15
CA CYS A 261 3.74 -9.35 -0.91
C CYS A 261 2.64 -8.58 -0.16
N PHE A 262 1.38 -8.85 -0.47
CA PHE A 262 0.26 -7.99 -0.07
C PHE A 262 -0.85 -8.76 0.67
N THR A 263 -1.57 -8.05 1.55
CA THR A 263 -2.94 -8.41 1.97
C THR A 263 -3.95 -8.03 0.87
N LEU A 264 -5.21 -8.46 0.97
CA LEU A 264 -6.25 -8.08 0.01
C LEU A 264 -6.49 -6.55 0.01
N GLY A 265 -6.50 -5.94 1.20
CA GLY A 265 -6.63 -4.50 1.40
C GLY A 265 -5.47 -3.71 0.79
N GLU A 266 -4.23 -4.11 1.06
CA GLU A 266 -3.04 -3.46 0.49
C GLU A 266 -3.03 -3.52 -1.04
N MET A 267 -3.44 -4.66 -1.63
CA MET A 267 -3.60 -4.77 -3.08
C MET A 267 -4.66 -3.82 -3.62
N CYS A 268 -5.78 -3.67 -2.92
CA CYS A 268 -6.84 -2.75 -3.32
C CYS A 268 -6.33 -1.32 -3.39
N ILE A 269 -5.68 -0.84 -2.32
CA ILE A 269 -5.18 0.54 -2.23
C ILE A 269 -4.18 0.82 -3.35
N ILE A 270 -3.18 -0.06 -3.52
CA ILE A 270 -2.16 0.12 -4.57
C ILE A 270 -2.79 0.05 -5.97
N SER A 271 -3.72 -0.87 -6.21
CA SER A 271 -4.34 -1.05 -7.52
C SER A 271 -5.27 0.11 -7.89
N GLN A 272 -6.05 0.62 -6.93
CA GLN A 272 -6.89 1.80 -7.13
C GLN A 272 -6.03 3.05 -7.36
N ALA A 273 -5.02 3.30 -6.53
CA ALA A 273 -4.12 4.44 -6.70
C ALA A 273 -3.41 4.41 -8.06
N ALA A 274 -2.86 3.25 -8.46
CA ALA A 274 -2.23 3.11 -9.77
C ALA A 274 -3.23 3.32 -10.93
N ALA A 275 -4.47 2.83 -10.80
CA ALA A 275 -5.50 3.04 -11.81
C ALA A 275 -5.92 4.52 -11.92
N VAL A 276 -5.99 5.26 -10.81
CA VAL A 276 -6.27 6.71 -10.82
C VAL A 276 -5.13 7.50 -11.47
N VAL A 277 -3.87 7.11 -11.25
CA VAL A 277 -2.73 7.74 -11.94
C VAL A 277 -2.77 7.47 -13.45
N VAL A 278 -3.13 6.24 -13.86
CA VAL A 278 -3.32 5.92 -15.29
C VAL A 278 -4.51 6.68 -15.88
N HIS A 279 -5.59 6.85 -15.11
CA HIS A 279 -6.74 7.67 -15.49
C HIS A 279 -6.31 9.10 -15.79
N GLY A 280 -5.60 9.76 -14.86
CA GLY A 280 -5.09 11.12 -15.06
C GLY A 280 -4.15 11.25 -16.27
N ALA A 281 -3.27 10.29 -16.49
CA ALA A 281 -2.41 10.26 -17.68
C ALA A 281 -3.22 10.19 -18.99
N ALA A 282 -4.29 9.40 -19.00
CA ALA A 282 -5.19 9.32 -20.16
C ALA A 282 -6.02 10.60 -20.36
N GLU A 283 -6.41 11.28 -19.29
CA GLU A 283 -7.04 12.59 -19.39
C GLU A 283 -6.10 13.61 -20.06
N TYR A 284 -4.83 13.72 -19.63
CA TYR A 284 -3.86 14.63 -20.27
C TYR A 284 -3.67 14.34 -21.76
N ILE A 285 -3.60 13.07 -22.14
CA ILE A 285 -3.52 12.67 -23.55
C ILE A 285 -4.83 13.04 -24.27
N CYS A 286 -5.99 12.83 -23.66
CA CYS A 286 -7.27 13.14 -24.29
C CYS A 286 -7.43 14.64 -24.55
N VAL A 287 -7.06 15.48 -23.57
CA VAL A 287 -7.12 16.94 -23.69
C VAL A 287 -6.20 17.43 -24.82
N SER A 288 -4.99 16.86 -24.91
CA SER A 288 -3.99 17.29 -25.90
C SER A 288 -4.30 16.82 -27.32
N TYR A 289 -4.76 15.58 -27.51
CA TYR A 289 -4.96 14.99 -28.85
C TYR A 289 -6.41 15.04 -29.37
N TYR A 290 -7.40 15.20 -28.50
CA TYR A 290 -8.82 15.18 -28.86
C TYR A 290 -9.61 16.34 -28.21
N PRO A 291 -9.22 17.61 -28.45
CA PRO A 291 -9.85 18.76 -27.80
C PRO A 291 -11.34 18.90 -28.14
N ASP A 292 -11.76 18.51 -29.34
CA ASP A 292 -13.15 18.68 -29.83
C ASP A 292 -14.18 17.80 -29.11
N TYR A 293 -13.75 16.73 -28.43
CA TYR A 293 -14.61 15.76 -27.76
C TYR A 293 -14.48 15.81 -26.23
N MET A 294 -13.88 16.89 -25.70
CA MET A 294 -13.56 17.00 -24.29
C MET A 294 -14.82 17.26 -23.43
N PRO A 295 -15.07 16.46 -22.38
CA PRO A 295 -16.17 16.70 -21.45
C PRO A 295 -15.89 17.93 -20.57
N PHE A 296 -16.97 18.55 -20.08
CA PHE A 296 -16.93 19.78 -19.28
C PHE A 296 -15.93 19.75 -18.10
N TYR A 297 -15.87 18.66 -17.34
CA TYR A 297 -15.01 18.60 -16.14
C TYR A 297 -13.50 18.52 -16.46
N MET A 298 -13.13 18.21 -17.71
CA MET A 298 -11.72 18.16 -18.13
C MET A 298 -11.16 19.54 -18.49
N GLN A 299 -12.01 20.58 -18.61
CA GLN A 299 -11.56 21.96 -18.83
C GLN A 299 -10.70 22.50 -17.67
N PHE A 300 -10.88 21.96 -16.46
CA PHE A 300 -10.08 22.35 -15.30
C PHE A 300 -8.66 21.78 -15.30
N ILE A 301 -8.34 20.78 -16.13
CA ILE A 301 -7.05 20.08 -16.03
C ILE A 301 -5.90 21.07 -16.17
N GLU A 302 -5.33 21.47 -15.04
CA GLU A 302 -4.15 22.32 -14.98
C GLU A 302 -2.98 21.49 -15.52
N THR A 303 -2.55 21.82 -16.74
CA THR A 303 -1.41 21.20 -17.41
C THR A 303 -0.10 21.76 -16.88
N SER A 304 0.10 21.69 -15.57
CA SER A 304 1.39 22.02 -14.98
C SER A 304 2.45 21.01 -15.47
N CYS A 305 3.60 21.49 -15.94
CA CYS A 305 4.66 20.61 -16.44
C CYS A 305 5.12 19.61 -15.35
N SER A 306 5.13 20.00 -14.07
CA SER A 306 5.46 19.13 -12.95
C SER A 306 4.49 17.96 -12.80
N THR A 307 3.18 18.20 -12.82
CA THR A 307 2.17 17.14 -12.67
C THR A 307 2.19 16.18 -13.86
N VAL A 308 2.33 16.70 -15.09
CA VAL A 308 2.45 15.87 -16.31
C VAL A 308 3.70 14.99 -16.24
N LEU A 309 4.84 15.54 -15.80
CA LEU A 309 6.08 14.78 -15.66
C LEU A 309 5.99 13.70 -14.57
N ILE A 310 5.31 13.95 -13.44
CA ILE A 310 5.09 12.93 -12.42
C ILE A 310 4.28 11.76 -13.00
N HIS A 311 3.21 12.05 -13.76
CA HIS A 311 2.42 11.02 -14.44
C HIS A 311 3.24 10.27 -15.48
N ALA A 312 4.05 10.98 -16.28
CA ALA A 312 4.94 10.40 -17.27
C ALA A 312 6.00 9.49 -16.64
N LEU A 313 6.56 9.87 -15.50
CA LEU A 313 7.53 9.06 -14.75
C LEU A 313 6.88 7.79 -14.21
N VAL A 314 5.71 7.88 -13.56
CA VAL A 314 5.06 6.73 -12.93
C VAL A 314 4.44 5.79 -13.98
N VAL A 315 3.60 6.31 -14.88
CA VAL A 315 2.95 5.51 -15.93
C VAL A 315 3.96 5.04 -16.96
N GLY A 316 4.93 5.89 -17.31
CA GLY A 316 6.00 5.53 -18.24
C GLY A 316 6.86 4.37 -17.71
N MET A 317 7.13 4.32 -16.40
CA MET A 317 7.84 3.18 -15.82
C MET A 317 7.05 1.87 -15.88
N ILE A 318 5.73 1.92 -15.65
CA ILE A 318 4.84 0.76 -15.85
C ILE A 318 4.88 0.33 -17.32
N PHE A 319 4.77 1.28 -18.25
CA PHE A 319 4.81 1.03 -19.69
C PHE A 319 6.15 0.40 -20.13
N ILE A 320 7.28 0.94 -19.68
CA ILE A 320 8.62 0.37 -19.90
C ILE A 320 8.66 -1.07 -19.40
N GLY A 321 8.19 -1.34 -18.18
CA GLY A 321 8.17 -2.69 -17.61
C GLY A 321 7.34 -3.68 -18.45
N VAL A 322 6.20 -3.25 -18.98
CA VAL A 322 5.33 -4.08 -19.84
C VAL A 322 5.98 -4.35 -21.20
N VAL A 323 6.44 -3.31 -21.90
CA VAL A 323 7.04 -3.44 -23.24
C VAL A 323 8.34 -4.24 -23.20
N THR A 324 9.15 -4.04 -22.17
CA THR A 324 10.44 -4.74 -22.01
C THR A 324 10.32 -6.11 -21.33
N TYR A 325 9.12 -6.53 -20.90
CA TYR A 325 8.91 -7.79 -20.16
C TYR A 325 9.52 -9.04 -20.82
N PRO A 326 9.47 -9.25 -22.14
CA PRO A 326 10.11 -10.41 -22.77
C PRO A 326 11.62 -10.47 -22.50
N LEU A 327 12.31 -9.33 -22.55
CA LEU A 327 13.74 -9.21 -22.26
C LEU A 327 14.02 -9.41 -20.77
N LEU A 328 13.22 -8.79 -19.90
CA LEU A 328 13.29 -8.95 -18.45
C LEU A 328 13.17 -10.44 -18.07
N ARG A 329 12.17 -11.13 -18.62
CA ARG A 329 11.95 -12.56 -18.42
C ARG A 329 13.12 -13.40 -18.95
N GLN A 330 13.69 -13.05 -20.09
CA GLN A 330 14.86 -13.71 -20.65
C GLN A 330 16.09 -13.54 -19.74
N SER A 331 16.33 -12.33 -19.24
CA SER A 331 17.39 -12.03 -18.26
C SER A 331 17.27 -12.92 -17.03
N ARG A 332 16.06 -13.01 -16.45
CA ARG A 332 15.79 -13.87 -15.29
C ARG A 332 16.07 -15.35 -15.57
N ARG A 333 15.65 -15.87 -16.74
CA ARG A 333 15.91 -17.26 -17.14
C ARG A 333 17.41 -17.55 -17.26
N LEU A 334 18.19 -16.60 -17.78
CA LEU A 334 19.65 -16.73 -17.87
C LEU A 334 20.32 -16.66 -16.49
N ALA A 335 19.78 -15.85 -15.57
CA ALA A 335 20.27 -15.74 -14.20
C ALA A 335 20.01 -17.01 -13.38
N GLN A 336 18.91 -17.71 -13.61
CA GLN A 336 18.53 -18.94 -12.89
C GLN A 336 19.25 -20.21 -13.36
N ARG A 337 20.12 -20.14 -14.38
CA ARG A 337 20.86 -21.33 -14.84
C ARG A 337 21.95 -21.71 -13.83
N PRO A 338 22.01 -22.99 -13.39
CA PRO A 338 22.99 -23.43 -12.42
C PRO A 338 24.42 -23.33 -12.96
N TYR A 339 25.34 -22.88 -12.10
CA TYR A 339 26.72 -22.56 -12.41
C TYR A 339 27.50 -23.72 -13.04
N TRP A 340 27.27 -24.95 -12.57
CA TRP A 340 27.97 -26.15 -13.06
C TRP A 340 27.58 -26.58 -14.49
N ARG A 341 26.47 -26.06 -15.03
CA ARG A 341 25.93 -26.48 -16.33
C ARG A 341 26.34 -25.57 -17.49
N SER A 342 27.15 -24.53 -17.23
CA SER A 342 27.53 -23.53 -18.24
C SER A 342 28.92 -22.97 -17.97
N SER A 343 29.74 -22.86 -19.02
CA SER A 343 30.95 -22.03 -18.98
C SER A 343 30.57 -20.59 -18.59
N THR A 344 31.27 -20.02 -17.60
CA THR A 344 31.04 -18.68 -17.05
C THR A 344 31.14 -17.60 -18.11
N LYS A 345 32.12 -17.71 -19.01
CA LYS A 345 32.32 -16.78 -20.14
C LYS A 345 31.15 -16.83 -21.13
N LEU A 346 30.69 -18.04 -21.49
CA LEU A 346 29.57 -18.20 -22.44
C LEU A 346 28.25 -17.65 -21.87
N LEU A 347 28.01 -17.83 -20.57
CA LEU A 347 26.82 -17.30 -19.92
C LEU A 347 26.84 -15.78 -19.85
N GLN A 348 28.00 -15.19 -19.53
CA GLN A 348 28.19 -13.74 -19.51
C GLN A 348 28.01 -13.15 -20.91
N ASN A 349 28.56 -13.78 -21.95
CA ASN A 349 28.37 -13.38 -23.36
C ASN A 349 26.90 -13.39 -23.79
N LYS A 350 26.01 -14.15 -23.10
CA LYS A 350 24.56 -14.15 -23.36
C LYS A 350 23.78 -13.16 -22.49
N LYS A 351 24.27 -12.82 -21.29
CA LYS A 351 23.62 -11.87 -20.37
C LYS A 351 23.82 -10.41 -20.81
N VAL A 352 25.04 -10.07 -21.23
CA VAL A 352 25.41 -8.72 -21.66
C VAL A 352 24.54 -8.20 -22.81
N PRO A 353 24.33 -8.93 -23.94
CA PRO A 353 23.51 -8.41 -25.03
C PRO A 353 22.05 -8.19 -24.62
N VAL A 354 21.45 -9.10 -23.84
CA VAL A 354 20.07 -8.93 -23.34
C VAL A 354 19.95 -7.69 -22.45
N ALA A 355 20.95 -7.43 -21.61
CA ALA A 355 21.00 -6.24 -20.78
C ALA A 355 21.17 -4.96 -21.62
N ILE A 356 22.09 -4.95 -22.60
CA ILE A 356 22.29 -3.82 -23.52
C ILE A 356 21.00 -3.53 -24.30
N THR A 357 20.34 -4.56 -24.83
CA THR A 357 19.05 -4.39 -25.52
C THR A 357 17.98 -3.85 -24.59
N PHE A 358 17.93 -4.29 -23.33
CA PHE A 358 17.01 -3.74 -22.33
C PHE A 358 17.26 -2.25 -22.06
N TYR A 359 18.51 -1.85 -21.83
CA TYR A 359 18.87 -0.44 -21.60
C TYR A 359 18.61 0.42 -22.83
N ALA A 360 18.99 -0.05 -24.02
CA ALA A 360 18.76 0.64 -25.27
C ALA A 360 17.26 0.82 -25.55
N LEU A 361 16.46 -0.24 -25.38
CA LEU A 361 15.01 -0.16 -25.56
C LEU A 361 14.35 0.76 -24.53
N THR A 362 14.82 0.75 -23.28
CA THR A 362 14.37 1.70 -22.24
C THR A 362 14.63 3.14 -22.68
N ALA A 363 15.85 3.44 -23.13
CA ALA A 363 16.21 4.77 -23.63
C ALA A 363 15.35 5.15 -24.85
N VAL A 364 15.13 4.23 -25.79
CA VAL A 364 14.28 4.48 -26.96
C VAL A 364 12.85 4.83 -26.55
N ILE A 365 12.26 4.10 -25.61
CA ILE A 365 10.91 4.40 -25.10
C ILE A 365 10.88 5.79 -24.44
N VAL A 366 11.89 6.14 -23.63
CA VAL A 366 11.95 7.45 -22.97
C VAL A 366 12.07 8.59 -23.98
N PHE A 367 13.02 8.51 -24.92
CA PHE A 367 13.31 9.61 -25.84
C PHE A 367 12.34 9.72 -27.02
N PHE A 368 11.79 8.61 -27.50
CA PHE A 368 10.97 8.59 -28.72
C PHE A 368 9.49 8.29 -28.49
N VAL A 369 9.08 7.94 -27.26
CA VAL A 369 7.66 7.73 -26.92
C VAL A 369 7.23 8.66 -25.80
N ILE A 370 7.85 8.56 -24.62
CA ILE A 370 7.40 9.31 -23.44
C ILE A 370 7.68 10.81 -23.60
N ALA A 371 8.92 11.18 -23.96
CA ALA A 371 9.30 12.60 -24.06
C ALA A 371 8.51 13.38 -25.14
N PRO A 372 8.27 12.85 -26.35
CA PRO A 372 7.44 13.53 -27.35
C PRO A 372 5.98 13.69 -26.91
N ILE A 373 5.40 12.69 -26.22
CA ILE A 373 4.05 12.80 -25.66
C ILE A 373 4.01 13.91 -24.62
N CYS A 374 4.98 13.95 -23.70
CA CYS A 374 5.07 15.03 -22.71
C CYS A 374 5.18 16.40 -23.40
N GLN A 375 6.07 16.52 -24.39
CA GLN A 375 6.26 17.76 -25.13
C GLN A 375 4.99 18.21 -25.88
N THR A 376 4.19 17.27 -26.38
CA THR A 376 2.92 17.59 -27.05
C THR A 376 1.88 18.10 -26.04
N ILE A 377 1.88 17.54 -24.82
CA ILE A 377 0.94 17.92 -23.76
C ILE A 377 1.33 19.26 -23.12
N THR A 378 2.62 19.46 -22.82
CA THR A 378 3.11 20.66 -22.11
C THR A 378 3.51 21.81 -23.03
N GLY A 379 3.74 21.53 -24.32
CA GLY A 379 4.30 22.49 -25.28
C GLY A 379 5.81 22.70 -25.14
N GLU A 380 6.46 22.12 -24.14
CA GLU A 380 7.87 22.34 -23.80
C GLU A 380 8.65 21.04 -23.81
N ASN A 381 9.94 21.09 -24.16
CA ASN A 381 10.78 19.90 -24.09
C ASN A 381 10.97 19.49 -22.61
N PRO A 382 10.61 18.26 -22.21
CA PRO A 382 10.59 17.87 -20.80
C PRO A 382 11.97 17.89 -20.13
N PHE A 383 13.04 17.64 -20.89
CA PHE A 383 14.41 17.68 -20.36
C PHE A 383 14.88 19.12 -20.14
N MET A 384 14.67 19.99 -21.14
CA MET A 384 15.02 21.41 -21.04
C MET A 384 14.23 22.08 -19.92
N TRP A 385 12.91 21.83 -19.87
CA TRP A 385 12.07 22.34 -18.79
C TRP A 385 12.55 21.88 -17.42
N THR A 386 12.94 20.61 -17.27
CA THR A 386 13.45 20.10 -15.98
C THR A 386 14.75 20.81 -15.59
N LEU A 387 15.64 21.10 -16.55
CA LEU A 387 16.86 21.87 -16.28
C LEU A 387 16.52 23.31 -15.89
N ASP A 388 15.64 23.98 -16.63
CA ASP A 388 15.21 25.35 -16.35
C ASP A 388 14.53 25.43 -14.98
N PHE A 389 13.67 24.46 -14.66
CA PHE A 389 13.04 24.32 -13.34
C PHE A 389 14.07 24.20 -12.22
N LEU A 390 15.20 23.52 -12.43
CA LEU A 390 16.28 23.43 -11.46
C LEU A 390 17.08 24.74 -11.33
N TYR A 391 17.42 25.39 -12.45
CA TYR A 391 18.28 26.58 -12.45
C TYR A 391 17.54 27.89 -12.12
N MET A 392 16.22 27.94 -12.28
CA MET A 392 15.41 29.13 -12.01
C MET A 392 15.35 29.50 -10.52
N SER A 393 15.72 28.58 -9.61
CA SER A 393 15.66 28.82 -8.17
C SER A 393 16.94 28.33 -7.48
N PRO A 394 17.77 29.24 -6.92
CA PRO A 394 18.98 28.84 -6.19
C PRO A 394 18.70 27.87 -5.05
N SER A 395 17.56 28.00 -4.37
CA SER A 395 17.17 27.10 -3.28
C SER A 395 16.98 25.66 -3.75
N ARG A 396 16.47 25.43 -4.97
CA ARG A 396 16.36 24.08 -5.56
C ARG A 396 17.73 23.47 -5.81
N MET A 397 18.69 24.25 -6.31
CA MET A 397 20.07 23.78 -6.51
C MET A 397 20.77 23.46 -5.18
N PHE A 398 20.65 24.34 -4.18
CA PHE A 398 21.19 24.08 -2.84
C PHE A 398 20.55 22.85 -2.21
N LEU A 399 19.26 22.62 -2.43
CA LEU A 399 18.54 21.45 -1.94
C LEU A 399 19.02 20.16 -2.64
N CYS A 400 19.23 20.19 -3.96
CA CYS A 400 19.85 19.08 -4.69
C CYS A 400 21.26 18.75 -4.17
N LEU A 401 22.08 19.78 -3.91
CA LEU A 401 23.40 19.62 -3.32
C LEU A 401 23.31 19.03 -1.91
N TYR A 402 22.44 19.57 -1.07
CA TYR A 402 22.19 19.08 0.29
C TYR A 402 21.73 17.61 0.28
N TRP A 403 20.79 17.24 -0.58
CA TRP A 403 20.34 15.85 -0.73
C TRP A 403 21.47 14.94 -1.22
N SER A 404 22.25 15.38 -2.20
CA SER A 404 23.40 14.62 -2.70
C SER A 404 24.42 14.39 -1.59
N LEU A 405 24.77 15.43 -0.83
CA LEU A 405 25.68 15.34 0.31
C LEU A 405 25.11 14.43 1.41
N THR A 406 23.80 14.50 1.69
CA THR A 406 23.14 13.66 2.69
C THR A 406 23.16 12.18 2.26
N VAL A 407 22.89 11.88 0.99
CA VAL A 407 22.97 10.51 0.46
C VAL A 407 24.41 10.02 0.50
N ILE A 408 25.38 10.82 0.06
CA ILE A 408 26.80 10.45 0.11
C ILE A 408 27.25 10.19 1.55
N THR A 409 26.92 11.07 2.49
CA THR A 409 27.32 10.91 3.90
C THR A 409 26.68 9.67 4.51
N THR A 410 25.40 9.38 4.21
CA THR A 410 24.75 8.15 4.70
C THR A 410 25.38 6.88 4.12
N VAL A 411 25.75 6.88 2.84
CA VAL A 411 26.47 5.76 2.21
C VAL A 411 27.87 5.61 2.79
N VAL A 412 28.60 6.70 2.99
CA VAL A 412 29.93 6.69 3.62
C VAL A 412 29.85 6.19 5.05
N ILE A 413 28.91 6.67 5.85
CA ILE A 413 28.67 6.18 7.21
C ILE A 413 28.33 4.69 7.16
N TRP A 414 27.50 4.25 6.21
CA TRP A 414 27.17 2.84 6.06
C TRP A 414 28.41 1.98 5.80
N VAL A 415 29.22 2.35 4.80
CA VAL A 415 30.46 1.63 4.45
C VAL A 415 31.49 1.69 5.58
N LEU A 416 31.63 2.82 6.28
CA LEU A 416 32.65 3.00 7.33
C LEU A 416 32.23 2.43 8.70
N VAL A 417 30.94 2.36 9.01
CA VAL A 417 30.44 2.00 10.35
C VAL A 417 29.79 0.61 10.36
N LEU A 418 29.14 0.19 9.28
CA LEU A 418 28.35 -1.04 9.26
C LEU A 418 29.05 -2.22 8.58
N ASP A 419 29.97 -1.99 7.64
CA ASP A 419 30.85 -3.07 7.13
C ASP A 419 31.97 -3.44 8.14
N PHE A 420 32.24 -2.58 9.12
CA PHE A 420 33.23 -2.81 10.18
C PHE A 420 32.69 -3.49 11.44
N VAL A 421 31.40 -3.84 11.50
CA VAL A 421 30.94 -4.79 12.52
C VAL A 421 31.25 -6.17 11.99
N PRO A 422 32.36 -6.82 12.40
CA PRO A 422 32.69 -8.11 11.86
C PRO A 422 31.60 -9.07 12.36
N GLN A 423 31.06 -9.91 11.49
CA GLN A 423 30.35 -11.14 11.88
C GLN A 423 31.32 -12.14 12.57
N SER A 424 32.36 -11.68 13.26
CA SER A 424 33.43 -12.52 13.82
C SER A 424 33.04 -13.29 15.07
N ASN A 425 31.80 -13.17 15.57
CA ASN A 425 31.38 -13.87 16.78
C ASN A 425 30.27 -14.91 16.57
N GLN A 426 29.89 -15.24 15.33
CA GLN A 426 28.87 -16.26 15.06
C GLN A 426 29.43 -17.63 14.63
N GLN A 427 30.74 -17.75 14.42
CA GLN A 427 31.31 -19.02 13.93
C GLN A 427 31.61 -20.04 15.05
N ASP A 428 31.65 -19.63 16.33
CA ASP A 428 32.06 -20.49 17.47
C ASP A 428 31.01 -20.57 18.60
N GLN A 429 29.72 -20.68 18.27
CA GLN A 429 28.68 -21.01 19.26
C GLN A 429 28.21 -22.46 19.05
N PRO A 430 28.18 -23.31 20.10
CA PRO A 430 27.68 -24.68 19.97
C PRO A 430 26.21 -24.66 19.54
N PHE A 431 25.84 -25.65 18.70
CA PHE A 431 24.55 -25.86 18.00
C PHE A 431 23.28 -25.84 18.88
N TYR A 432 23.38 -25.58 20.19
CA TYR A 432 22.27 -25.47 21.14
C TYR A 432 22.06 -24.04 21.70
N ALA A 433 22.61 -23.01 21.06
CA ALA A 433 22.34 -21.62 21.43
C ALA A 433 20.95 -21.17 20.96
N ASN A 434 20.01 -21.14 21.89
CA ASN A 434 18.72 -20.43 21.92
C ASN A 434 18.33 -19.67 20.61
N THR A 435 17.66 -20.36 19.67
CA THR A 435 17.11 -19.80 18.41
C THR A 435 16.30 -18.51 18.60
N ASN A 436 15.71 -18.36 19.79
CA ASN A 436 14.93 -17.17 20.17
C ASN A 436 15.80 -15.91 20.42
N ALA A 437 17.04 -16.06 20.89
CA ALA A 437 17.93 -14.93 21.17
C ALA A 437 18.53 -14.36 19.87
N GLU A 438 18.95 -15.24 18.95
CA GLU A 438 19.46 -14.86 17.63
C GLU A 438 18.38 -14.17 16.78
N GLY A 439 17.15 -14.72 16.77
CA GLY A 439 16.03 -14.10 16.08
C GLY A 439 15.68 -12.70 16.62
N LYS A 440 15.78 -12.49 17.94
CA LYS A 440 15.60 -11.16 18.56
C LYS A 440 16.72 -10.19 18.19
N ALA A 441 17.97 -10.64 18.12
CA ALA A 441 19.10 -9.81 17.73
C ALA A 441 18.99 -9.35 16.26
N LEU A 442 18.65 -10.27 15.35
CA LEU A 442 18.46 -9.98 13.93
C LEU A 442 17.28 -9.02 13.68
N THR A 443 16.14 -9.27 14.32
CA THR A 443 14.98 -8.37 14.20
C THR A 443 15.25 -6.99 14.81
N SER A 444 16.07 -6.91 15.84
CA SER A 444 16.52 -5.63 16.42
C SER A 444 17.43 -4.84 15.47
N SER A 445 18.40 -5.50 14.82
CA SER A 445 19.32 -4.84 13.87
C SER A 445 18.58 -4.34 12.62
N LEU A 446 17.65 -5.12 12.08
CA LEU A 446 16.77 -4.70 10.97
C LEU A 446 15.93 -3.47 11.34
N ASN A 447 15.37 -3.45 12.54
CA ASN A 447 14.58 -2.30 13.00
C ASN A 447 15.43 -1.03 13.09
N LYS A 448 16.67 -1.10 13.61
CA LYS A 448 17.58 0.07 13.64
C LYS A 448 17.83 0.63 12.25
N LYS A 449 18.12 -0.25 11.27
CA LYS A 449 18.34 0.11 9.86
C LYS A 449 17.11 0.79 9.25
N ARG A 450 15.90 0.23 9.48
CA ARG A 450 14.65 0.84 9.02
C ARG A 450 14.47 2.25 9.59
N LYS A 451 14.70 2.43 10.90
CA LYS A 451 14.54 3.74 11.54
C LYS A 451 15.57 4.76 11.06
N LEU A 452 16.78 4.34 10.66
CA LEU A 452 17.72 5.21 9.96
C LEU A 452 17.14 5.78 8.66
N PHE A 453 16.43 4.96 7.86
CA PHE A 453 15.75 5.48 6.66
C PHE A 453 14.55 6.39 6.97
N HIS A 454 13.85 6.16 8.08
CA HIS A 454 12.76 7.05 8.49
C HIS A 454 13.31 8.41 8.95
N ALA A 455 14.42 8.40 9.71
CA ALA A 455 15.14 9.62 10.06
C ALA A 455 15.71 10.33 8.82
N LEU A 456 16.27 9.58 7.86
CA LEU A 456 16.74 10.12 6.59
C LEU A 456 15.60 10.79 5.80
N ALA A 457 14.42 10.17 5.76
CA ALA A 457 13.24 10.74 5.11
C ALA A 457 12.87 12.10 5.72
N VAL A 458 12.91 12.25 7.05
CA VAL A 458 12.68 13.54 7.72
C VAL A 458 13.72 14.58 7.29
N ILE A 459 15.02 14.22 7.40
CA ILE A 459 16.15 15.12 7.10
C ILE A 459 16.11 15.60 5.65
N MET A 460 15.73 14.73 4.72
CA MET A 460 15.66 15.06 3.30
C MET A 460 14.37 15.79 2.93
N PHE A 461 13.20 15.36 3.41
CA PHE A 461 11.92 15.78 2.83
C PHE A 461 11.33 17.03 3.48
N VAL A 462 11.56 17.27 4.78
CA VAL A 462 11.04 18.47 5.47
C VAL A 462 11.52 19.79 4.81
N PRO A 463 12.80 19.95 4.45
CA PRO A 463 13.28 21.21 3.85
C PRO A 463 12.80 21.46 2.41
N GLY A 464 12.16 20.49 1.76
CA GLY A 464 11.99 20.47 0.30
C GLY A 464 10.59 20.71 -0.25
N LEU A 465 9.61 21.11 0.56
CA LEU A 465 8.17 21.00 0.29
C LEU A 465 7.72 21.38 -1.14
N SER A 466 8.20 22.49 -1.71
CA SER A 466 7.81 22.95 -3.06
C SER A 466 8.52 22.25 -4.21
N PHE A 467 9.69 21.63 -3.97
CA PHE A 467 10.45 20.85 -4.96
C PHE A 467 10.13 19.35 -4.89
N LEU A 468 9.50 18.93 -3.79
CA LEU A 468 9.37 17.54 -3.39
C LEU A 468 8.42 16.73 -4.28
N GLN A 469 7.40 17.37 -4.86
CA GLN A 469 6.43 16.70 -5.74
C GLN A 469 7.10 15.99 -6.92
N LEU A 470 7.90 16.74 -7.70
CA LEU A 470 8.62 16.19 -8.85
C LEU A 470 9.74 15.25 -8.39
N ALA A 471 10.48 15.61 -7.34
CA ALA A 471 11.55 14.80 -6.80
C ALA A 471 11.05 13.41 -6.34
N PHE A 472 9.86 13.32 -5.72
CA PHE A 472 9.24 12.05 -5.37
C PHE A 472 8.84 11.24 -6.60
N GLY A 473 8.37 11.88 -7.68
CA GLY A 473 8.09 11.20 -8.94
C GLY A 473 9.36 10.55 -9.52
N VAL A 474 10.47 11.28 -9.52
CA VAL A 474 11.78 10.78 -9.95
C VAL A 474 12.26 9.65 -9.05
N ALA A 475 12.19 9.81 -7.72
CA ALA A 475 12.60 8.79 -6.77
C ALA A 475 11.77 7.50 -6.90
N LEU A 476 10.44 7.61 -7.08
CA LEU A 476 9.57 6.44 -7.24
C LEU A 476 9.90 5.71 -8.55
N SER A 477 10.08 6.46 -9.64
CA SER A 477 10.50 5.92 -10.93
C SER A 477 11.84 5.18 -10.82
N ALA A 478 12.81 5.78 -10.14
CA ALA A 478 14.11 5.16 -9.89
C ALA A 478 13.99 3.89 -9.04
N PHE A 479 13.16 3.87 -7.99
CA PHE A 479 12.96 2.69 -7.14
C PHE A 479 12.32 1.55 -7.92
N ILE A 480 11.32 1.83 -8.76
CA ILE A 480 10.70 0.82 -9.64
C ILE A 480 11.73 0.28 -10.63
N TYR A 481 12.56 1.15 -11.22
CA TYR A 481 13.60 0.75 -12.17
C TYR A 481 14.67 -0.13 -11.53
N LEU A 482 15.20 0.27 -10.37
CA LEU A 482 16.16 -0.52 -9.60
C LEU A 482 15.57 -1.88 -9.19
N GLU A 483 14.28 -1.92 -8.89
CA GLU A 483 13.59 -3.17 -8.59
C GLU A 483 13.48 -4.08 -9.82
N TYR A 484 13.32 -3.54 -11.03
CA TYR A 484 13.44 -4.31 -12.26
C TYR A 484 14.85 -4.90 -12.42
N LEU A 485 15.90 -4.08 -12.22
CA LEU A 485 17.29 -4.54 -12.33
C LEU A 485 17.57 -5.67 -11.33
N ARG A 486 17.13 -5.52 -10.08
CA ARG A 486 17.29 -6.50 -9.01
C ARG A 486 16.50 -7.78 -9.29
N TYR A 487 15.19 -7.67 -9.49
CA TYR A 487 14.31 -8.83 -9.61
C TYR A 487 14.67 -9.68 -10.84
N PHE A 488 14.89 -9.03 -11.99
CA PHE A 488 15.26 -9.71 -13.23
C PHE A 488 16.78 -9.97 -13.37
N ALA A 489 17.57 -9.63 -12.35
CA ALA A 489 19.01 -9.85 -12.27
C ALA A 489 19.77 -9.33 -13.51
N ILE A 490 19.45 -8.10 -13.92
CA ILE A 490 20.01 -7.48 -15.12
C ILE A 490 21.47 -7.09 -14.87
N TRP A 491 22.37 -7.42 -15.79
CA TRP A 491 23.79 -7.11 -15.68
C TRP A 491 24.05 -5.61 -15.91
N PRO A 492 25.05 -4.98 -15.23
CA PRO A 492 25.91 -5.53 -14.19
C PRO A 492 25.32 -5.44 -12.77
N TRP A 493 24.31 -4.58 -12.55
CA TRP A 493 23.91 -4.16 -11.20
C TRP A 493 23.01 -5.12 -10.43
N GLY A 494 22.27 -6.00 -11.12
CA GLY A 494 21.23 -6.82 -10.51
C GLY A 494 21.71 -7.70 -9.35
N LYS A 495 22.95 -8.21 -9.39
CA LYS A 495 23.54 -8.98 -8.29
C LYS A 495 23.83 -8.08 -7.08
N SER A 496 24.52 -6.96 -7.29
CA SER A 496 24.90 -6.04 -6.22
C SER A 496 23.67 -5.47 -5.52
N LEU A 497 22.65 -5.09 -6.29
CA LEU A 497 21.36 -4.62 -5.76
C LEU A 497 20.65 -5.70 -4.95
N HIS A 498 20.69 -6.96 -5.39
CA HIS A 498 20.08 -8.05 -4.64
C HIS A 498 20.78 -8.27 -3.30
N VAL A 499 22.12 -8.31 -3.29
CA VAL A 499 22.90 -8.47 -2.05
C VAL A 499 22.64 -7.33 -1.08
N PHE A 500 22.70 -6.09 -1.56
CA PHE A 500 22.42 -4.90 -0.74
C PHE A 500 21.00 -4.92 -0.15
N LEU A 501 19.98 -5.18 -0.98
CA LEU A 501 18.60 -5.12 -0.52
C LEU A 501 18.18 -6.32 0.34
N THR A 502 18.83 -7.48 0.20
CA THR A 502 18.55 -8.65 1.04
C THR A 502 18.81 -8.38 2.54
N GLU A 503 19.73 -7.46 2.84
CA GLU A 503 20.02 -7.04 4.22
C GLU A 503 18.86 -6.31 4.91
N PHE A 504 17.86 -5.87 4.14
CA PHE A 504 16.70 -5.11 4.62
C PHE A 504 15.39 -5.88 4.52
N ILE A 505 15.42 -7.16 4.12
CA ILE A 505 14.22 -7.99 3.99
C ILE A 505 13.68 -8.34 5.38
N ASP A 506 12.39 -8.10 5.58
CA ASP A 506 11.64 -8.50 6.77
C ASP A 506 10.50 -9.48 6.38
N ASN A 507 9.75 -9.97 7.37
CA ASN A 507 8.56 -10.79 7.22
C ASN A 507 7.47 -10.15 6.33
N ARG A 508 7.52 -8.83 6.13
CA ARG A 508 6.62 -8.10 5.22
C ARG A 508 7.06 -8.21 3.74
N ASP A 509 8.32 -8.55 3.47
CA ASP A 509 8.95 -8.60 2.14
C ASP A 509 9.25 -10.05 1.68
N LEU A 510 8.45 -11.03 2.13
CA LEU A 510 8.62 -12.45 1.77
C LEU A 510 8.28 -12.79 0.31
N GLY A 511 7.75 -11.81 -0.43
CA GLY A 511 7.38 -11.97 -1.83
C GLY A 511 8.54 -11.68 -2.80
N PRO A 512 8.28 -11.73 -4.11
CA PRO A 512 9.31 -11.49 -5.12
C PRO A 512 9.85 -10.07 -5.12
N VAL A 513 9.04 -9.10 -4.68
CA VAL A 513 9.34 -7.67 -4.67
C VAL A 513 9.56 -7.18 -3.24
N ILE A 514 10.56 -6.31 -3.07
CA ILE A 514 10.88 -5.69 -1.78
C ILE A 514 10.11 -4.37 -1.70
N LEU A 515 9.04 -4.34 -0.91
CA LEU A 515 8.08 -3.24 -0.88
C LEU A 515 8.37 -2.22 0.22
N SER A 516 9.06 -2.60 1.30
CA SER A 516 9.28 -1.71 2.45
C SER A 516 9.79 -0.30 2.09
N HIS A 517 10.78 -0.19 1.21
CA HIS A 517 11.35 1.11 0.79
C HIS A 517 10.43 1.88 -0.17
N ILE A 518 9.75 1.17 -1.07
CA ILE A 518 8.77 1.76 -2.00
C ILE A 518 7.59 2.32 -1.21
N TYR A 519 7.12 1.61 -0.19
CA TYR A 519 6.02 2.05 0.65
C TYR A 519 6.40 3.22 1.55
N LEU A 520 7.60 3.25 2.11
CA LEU A 520 8.06 4.42 2.85
C LEU A 520 8.05 5.67 1.95
N LEU A 521 8.56 5.54 0.72
CA LEU A 521 8.55 6.63 -0.25
C LEU A 521 7.13 7.04 -0.63
N LEU A 522 6.25 6.09 -0.97
CA LEU A 522 4.84 6.35 -1.30
C LEU A 522 4.07 6.98 -0.13
N GLY A 523 4.35 6.54 1.09
CA GLY A 523 3.74 7.08 2.30
C GLY A 523 4.09 8.54 2.52
N CYS A 524 5.35 8.93 2.28
CA CYS A 524 5.77 10.33 2.31
C CYS A 524 5.27 11.14 1.09
N ALA A 525 5.23 10.51 -0.10
CA ALA A 525 4.90 11.19 -1.35
C ALA A 525 3.42 11.44 -1.58
N SER A 526 2.56 10.50 -1.16
CA SER A 526 1.13 10.57 -1.49
C SER A 526 0.41 11.79 -0.89
N PRO A 527 0.61 12.20 0.37
CA PRO A 527 0.01 13.44 0.89
C PRO A 527 0.49 14.69 0.14
N VAL A 528 1.75 14.69 -0.33
CA VAL A 528 2.36 15.81 -1.07
C VAL A 528 1.81 15.91 -2.49
N TRP A 529 1.57 14.79 -3.17
CA TRP A 529 0.92 14.75 -4.49
C TRP A 529 -0.57 15.03 -4.44
N LEU A 530 -1.24 14.76 -3.31
CA LEU A 530 -2.65 15.05 -3.16
C LEU A 530 -2.92 16.54 -3.00
N GLU A 531 -1.91 17.35 -2.66
CA GLU A 531 -1.95 18.81 -2.48
C GLU A 531 -3.03 19.31 -1.51
N SER A 532 -2.60 20.08 -0.52
CA SER A 532 -3.50 20.75 0.42
C SER A 532 -2.99 22.13 0.77
N SER A 533 -3.90 23.08 0.99
CA SER A 533 -3.56 24.37 1.60
C SER A 533 -3.13 24.21 3.06
N ASN A 534 -3.48 23.10 3.70
CA ASN A 534 -3.05 22.79 5.04
C ASN A 534 -1.67 22.10 4.98
N VAL A 535 -0.62 22.82 5.39
CA VAL A 535 0.75 22.31 5.42
C VAL A 535 0.86 21.00 6.23
N LEU A 536 0.09 20.86 7.31
CA LEU A 536 0.09 19.63 8.12
C LEU A 536 -0.51 18.45 7.36
N ALA A 537 -1.50 18.67 6.49
CA ALA A 537 -2.02 17.61 5.64
C ALA A 537 -0.93 17.14 4.67
N SER A 538 -0.31 18.06 3.93
CA SER A 538 0.79 17.75 3.00
C SER A 538 1.98 17.06 3.68
N LEU A 539 2.25 17.37 4.95
CA LEU A 539 3.31 16.75 5.75
C LEU A 539 2.91 15.44 6.45
N SER A 540 1.65 15.00 6.36
CA SER A 540 1.13 13.85 7.13
C SER A 540 1.98 12.59 7.00
N GLY A 541 2.53 12.32 5.81
CA GLY A 541 3.40 11.16 5.58
C GLY A 541 4.75 11.26 6.28
N ILE A 542 5.40 12.42 6.19
CA ILE A 542 6.70 12.66 6.83
C ILE A 542 6.54 12.68 8.36
N LEU A 543 5.47 13.28 8.86
CA LEU A 543 5.18 13.36 10.29
C LEU A 543 4.85 11.99 10.88
N SER A 544 3.89 11.27 10.30
CA SER A 544 3.45 9.98 10.82
C SER A 544 4.51 8.89 10.70
N LEU A 545 5.21 8.77 9.57
CA LEU A 545 6.23 7.75 9.37
C LEU A 545 7.57 8.17 10.00
N GLY A 546 8.01 9.38 9.71
CA GLY A 546 9.32 9.89 10.12
C GLY A 546 9.44 10.07 11.63
N PHE A 547 8.49 10.78 12.24
CA PHE A 547 8.49 11.04 13.69
C PHE A 547 7.64 10.05 14.47
N GLY A 548 6.39 9.85 14.05
CA GLY A 548 5.41 9.03 14.77
C GLY A 548 5.84 7.57 14.92
N ASP A 549 5.94 6.83 13.81
CA ASP A 549 6.32 5.41 13.79
C ASP A 549 7.71 5.19 14.40
N ALA A 550 8.65 6.12 14.20
CA ALA A 550 9.96 6.07 14.86
C ALA A 550 9.84 6.16 16.38
N ALA A 551 9.16 7.17 16.91
CA ALA A 551 8.94 7.36 18.34
C ALA A 551 8.18 6.19 18.97
N ALA A 552 7.11 5.73 18.31
CA ALA A 552 6.30 4.60 18.77
C ALA A 552 7.14 3.33 18.95
N SER A 553 8.01 3.03 18.00
CA SER A 553 8.86 1.83 18.07
C SER A 553 9.99 1.98 19.08
N ILE A 554 10.64 3.15 19.17
CA ILE A 554 11.76 3.38 20.08
C ILE A 554 11.28 3.40 21.53
N ILE A 555 10.28 4.21 21.83
CA ILE A 555 9.73 4.35 23.19
C ILE A 555 8.93 3.11 23.55
N GLY A 556 8.11 2.58 22.64
CA GLY A 556 7.32 1.38 22.89
C GLY A 556 8.17 0.15 23.21
N LYS A 557 9.35 0.00 22.60
CA LYS A 557 10.28 -1.10 22.95
C LYS A 557 11.08 -0.86 24.22
N ARG A 558 11.44 0.39 24.51
CA ARG A 558 12.31 0.74 25.65
C ARG A 558 11.54 0.90 26.96
N PHE A 559 10.34 1.45 26.90
CA PHE A 559 9.53 1.85 28.05
C PHE A 559 8.13 1.23 28.04
N GLY A 560 7.74 0.52 26.99
CA GLY A 560 6.40 -0.07 26.91
C GLY A 560 6.18 -1.15 27.96
N ARG A 561 5.14 -0.97 28.77
CA ARG A 561 4.71 -1.91 29.81
C ARG A 561 3.29 -2.40 29.54
N TYR A 562 2.43 -1.51 29.07
CA TYR A 562 1.03 -1.81 28.79
C TYR A 562 0.82 -2.05 27.30
N TYR A 563 0.38 -3.26 26.96
CA TYR A 563 0.09 -3.65 25.58
C TYR A 563 -1.37 -3.41 25.25
N TRP A 564 -1.65 -2.95 24.03
CA TRP A 564 -3.02 -2.93 23.54
C TRP A 564 -3.55 -4.36 23.43
N PRO A 565 -4.81 -4.61 23.85
CA PRO A 565 -5.38 -5.94 23.77
C PRO A 565 -5.31 -6.48 22.34
N GLY A 566 -4.68 -7.65 22.15
CA GLY A 566 -4.60 -8.34 20.85
C GLY A 566 -3.50 -7.88 19.91
N THR A 567 -2.71 -6.88 20.30
CA THR A 567 -1.64 -6.36 19.47
C THR A 567 -0.30 -6.51 20.18
N LYS A 568 0.78 -6.43 19.41
CA LYS A 568 2.15 -6.39 19.95
C LYS A 568 2.61 -4.95 20.24
N LYS A 569 1.73 -3.96 20.05
CA LYS A 569 2.01 -2.54 20.19
C LYS A 569 1.62 -2.08 21.60
N THR A 570 2.36 -1.12 22.15
CA THR A 570 2.19 -0.64 23.53
C THR A 570 1.49 0.70 23.59
N VAL A 571 0.75 0.94 24.67
CA VAL A 571 0.07 2.21 24.95
C VAL A 571 1.09 3.34 25.02
N GLU A 572 2.25 3.11 25.65
CA GLU A 572 3.34 4.08 25.71
C GLU A 572 3.92 4.37 24.33
N GLY A 573 3.97 3.38 23.43
CA GLY A 573 4.34 3.58 22.03
C GLY A 573 3.34 4.47 21.30
N THR A 574 2.03 4.24 21.48
CA THR A 574 0.98 5.09 20.89
C THR A 574 1.01 6.51 21.45
N MET A 575 1.22 6.69 22.76
CA MET A 575 1.39 8.03 23.34
C MET A 575 2.65 8.73 22.80
N ALA A 576 3.74 7.99 22.62
CA ALA A 576 4.95 8.51 21.99
C ALA A 576 4.72 8.95 20.55
N PHE A 577 3.94 8.18 19.77
CA PHE A 577 3.51 8.58 18.42
C PHE A 577 2.81 9.93 18.46
N ILE A 578 1.79 10.06 19.33
CA ILE A 578 0.94 11.26 19.41
C ILE A 578 1.77 12.49 19.78
N VAL A 579 2.58 12.38 20.84
CA VAL A 579 3.42 13.48 21.32
C VAL A 579 4.49 13.87 20.29
N ALA A 580 5.13 12.89 19.65
CA ALA A 580 6.17 13.17 18.66
C ALA A 580 5.61 13.87 17.42
N VAL A 581 4.47 13.41 16.90
CA VAL A 581 3.81 14.04 15.75
C VAL A 581 3.35 15.44 16.11
N TRP A 582 2.69 15.64 17.26
CA TRP A 582 2.23 16.95 17.69
C TRP A 582 3.39 17.96 17.86
N LEU A 583 4.45 17.56 18.57
CA LEU A 583 5.59 18.45 18.85
C LEU A 583 6.40 18.75 17.59
N SER A 584 6.64 17.75 16.74
CA SER A 584 7.36 17.96 15.47
C SER A 584 6.57 18.86 14.52
N SER A 585 5.25 18.68 14.41
CA SER A 585 4.38 19.57 13.65
C SER A 585 4.46 21.01 14.12
N TRP A 586 4.40 21.23 15.43
CA TRP A 586 4.55 22.57 16.02
C TRP A 586 5.91 23.18 15.67
N ILE A 587 7.01 22.47 15.92
CA ILE A 587 8.37 22.96 15.63
C ILE A 587 8.53 23.28 14.14
N ILE A 588 8.13 22.36 13.24
CA ILE A 588 8.30 22.50 11.79
C ILE A 588 7.49 23.68 11.27
N VAL A 589 6.22 23.79 11.65
CA VAL A 589 5.34 24.86 11.15
C VAL A 589 5.81 26.24 11.62
N TYR A 590 6.13 26.40 12.91
CA TYR A 590 6.59 27.69 13.43
C TYR A 590 7.99 28.06 12.92
N SER A 591 8.92 27.10 12.80
CA SER A 591 10.24 27.38 12.21
C SER A 591 10.14 27.70 10.72
N ALA A 592 9.28 27.02 9.95
CA ALA A 592 9.01 27.32 8.56
C ALA A 592 8.40 28.73 8.38
N ALA A 593 7.47 29.12 9.25
CA ALA A 593 6.92 30.47 9.26
C ALA A 593 7.99 31.54 9.57
N LEU A 594 8.89 31.28 10.52
CA LEU A 594 10.02 32.18 10.83
C LEU A 594 11.01 32.33 9.66
N LEU A 595 11.18 31.29 8.85
CA LEU A 595 12.00 31.31 7.64
C LEU A 595 11.27 31.94 6.43
N GLY A 596 10.03 32.40 6.59
CA GLY A 596 9.27 33.07 5.54
C GLY A 596 8.63 32.13 4.52
N ILE A 597 8.32 30.89 4.88
CA ILE A 597 7.56 29.99 4.01
C ILE A 597 6.08 30.38 4.04
N ASP A 598 5.55 30.84 2.91
CA ASP A 598 4.21 31.45 2.80
C ASP A 598 3.08 30.56 3.36
N ASP A 599 3.04 29.28 2.99
CA ASP A 599 1.97 28.38 3.44
C ASP A 599 2.03 28.13 4.96
N ALA A 600 3.24 28.05 5.52
CA ALA A 600 3.45 27.89 6.96
C ALA A 600 3.09 29.19 7.70
N ALA A 601 3.47 30.35 7.16
CA ALA A 601 3.12 31.65 7.72
C ALA A 601 1.59 31.87 7.73
N ARG A 602 0.91 31.52 6.63
CA ARG A 602 -0.56 31.54 6.54
C ARG A 602 -1.20 30.63 7.58
N PHE A 603 -0.72 29.39 7.71
CA PHE A 603 -1.23 28.46 8.70
C PHE A 603 -1.03 28.99 10.13
N VAL A 604 0.16 29.52 10.48
CA VAL A 604 0.42 30.08 11.81
C VAL A 604 -0.47 31.31 12.08
N ALA A 605 -0.72 32.13 11.07
CA ALA A 605 -1.59 33.30 11.21
C ALA A 605 -3.06 32.90 11.42
N SER A 606 -3.52 31.79 10.83
CA SER A 606 -4.88 31.28 11.00
C SER A 606 -5.05 30.33 12.18
N ALA A 607 -3.98 29.70 12.67
CA ALA A 607 -4.06 28.64 13.68
C ALA A 607 -4.28 29.20 15.09
N GLY A 608 -5.53 29.09 15.56
CA GLY A 608 -5.93 29.31 16.94
C GLY A 608 -5.93 28.03 17.79
N ARG A 609 -6.62 28.10 18.93
CA ARG A 609 -6.71 26.97 19.90
C ARG A 609 -7.54 25.81 19.35
N SER A 610 -8.58 26.10 18.58
CA SER A 610 -9.48 25.13 17.95
C SER A 610 -8.70 24.20 17.00
N GLU A 611 -7.90 24.78 16.12
CA GLU A 611 -7.18 24.08 15.06
C GLU A 611 -6.18 23.07 15.64
N TRP A 612 -5.45 23.47 16.69
CA TRP A 612 -4.55 22.55 17.38
C TRP A 612 -5.29 21.47 18.18
N SER A 613 -6.50 21.76 18.68
CA SER A 613 -7.33 20.74 19.34
C SER A 613 -7.88 19.72 18.36
N ASP A 614 -8.36 20.16 17.19
CA ASP A 614 -8.85 19.28 16.13
C ASP A 614 -7.71 18.44 15.56
N TYR A 615 -6.54 19.04 15.36
CA TYR A 615 -5.34 18.33 14.95
C TYR A 615 -4.91 17.27 16.00
N SER A 616 -5.00 17.59 17.29
CA SER A 616 -4.71 16.64 18.37
C SER A 616 -5.68 15.45 18.37
N PHE A 617 -6.97 15.70 18.08
CA PHE A 617 -7.97 14.64 17.92
C PHE A 617 -7.62 13.72 16.74
N VAL A 618 -7.26 14.29 15.58
CA VAL A 618 -6.85 13.51 14.40
C VAL A 618 -5.59 12.68 14.64
N ILE A 619 -4.56 13.26 15.27
CA ILE A 619 -3.34 12.51 15.61
C ILE A 619 -3.67 11.37 16.57
N THR A 620 -4.59 11.57 17.51
CA THR A 620 -5.03 10.53 18.45
C THR A 620 -5.71 9.37 17.71
N LEU A 621 -6.64 9.66 16.79
CA LEU A 621 -7.26 8.64 15.94
C LEU A 621 -6.23 7.90 15.08
N THR A 622 -5.27 8.64 14.53
CA THR A 622 -4.18 8.09 13.70
C THR A 622 -3.27 7.17 14.52
N GLY A 623 -2.90 7.57 15.74
CA GLY A 623 -2.09 6.76 16.65
C GLY A 623 -2.83 5.51 17.13
N LEU A 624 -4.14 5.60 17.38
CA LEU A 624 -4.97 4.43 17.68
C LEU A 624 -5.05 3.49 16.47
N LEU A 625 -5.26 4.02 15.26
CA LEU A 625 -5.28 3.20 14.06
C LEU A 625 -3.94 2.50 13.84
N GLU A 626 -2.81 3.18 14.05
CA GLU A 626 -1.48 2.58 14.06
C GLU A 626 -1.41 1.45 15.09
N ALA A 627 -1.88 1.69 16.31
CA ALA A 627 -1.82 0.70 17.39
C ALA A 627 -2.57 -0.61 17.09
N PHE A 628 -3.71 -0.50 16.40
CA PHE A 628 -4.61 -1.63 16.14
C PHE A 628 -4.45 -2.26 14.75
N SER A 629 -3.94 -1.52 13.76
CA SER A 629 -3.86 -2.05 12.41
C SER A 629 -2.74 -3.07 12.23
N THR A 630 -3.07 -4.14 11.50
CA THR A 630 -2.11 -5.16 11.04
C THR A 630 -1.64 -4.94 9.60
N GLN A 631 -2.21 -3.95 8.92
CA GLN A 631 -1.82 -3.55 7.58
C GLN A 631 -0.46 -2.83 7.60
N ASN A 632 0.17 -2.66 6.44
CA ASN A 632 1.44 -1.96 6.39
C ASN A 632 1.24 -0.46 6.67
N ASP A 633 1.80 -0.01 7.79
CA ASP A 633 1.62 1.34 8.31
C ASP A 633 2.05 2.42 7.29
N ASN A 634 3.07 2.13 6.48
CA ASN A 634 3.63 3.04 5.47
C ASN A 634 2.65 3.46 4.36
N ILE A 635 1.62 2.67 4.08
CA ILE A 635 0.62 2.98 3.04
C ILE A 635 -0.68 3.50 3.66
N VAL A 636 -1.09 2.97 4.81
CA VAL A 636 -2.39 3.27 5.41
C VAL A 636 -2.37 4.56 6.23
N ILE A 637 -1.39 4.69 7.14
CA ILE A 637 -1.39 5.75 8.16
C ILE A 637 -1.25 7.16 7.55
N PRO A 638 -0.35 7.41 6.57
CA PRO A 638 -0.23 8.73 5.95
C PRO A 638 -1.51 9.23 5.28
N LEU A 639 -2.19 8.37 4.53
CA LEU A 639 -3.40 8.72 3.78
C LEU A 639 -4.60 8.87 4.72
N TYR A 640 -4.69 8.04 5.77
CA TYR A 640 -5.72 8.18 6.80
C TYR A 640 -5.56 9.51 7.54
N MET A 641 -4.35 9.82 8.00
CA MET A 641 -4.04 11.09 8.66
C MET A 641 -4.35 12.27 7.73
N TYR A 642 -3.89 12.22 6.48
CA TYR A 642 -4.17 13.25 5.47
C TYR A 642 -5.66 13.54 5.34
N ALA A 643 -6.48 12.51 5.11
CA ALA A 643 -7.92 12.68 4.89
C ALA A 643 -8.61 13.35 6.08
N LEU A 644 -8.22 12.99 7.31
CA LEU A 644 -8.79 13.57 8.52
C LEU A 644 -8.27 14.98 8.83
N VAL A 645 -6.98 15.27 8.57
CA VAL A 645 -6.41 16.62 8.78
C VAL A 645 -7.06 17.64 7.84
N VAL A 646 -7.31 17.25 6.58
CA VAL A 646 -8.03 18.10 5.62
C VAL A 646 -9.43 18.45 6.12
N LEU A 647 -10.11 17.53 6.82
CA LEU A 647 -11.46 17.72 7.35
C LEU A 647 -11.52 18.38 8.73
N ALA A 648 -10.48 18.24 9.54
CA ALA A 648 -10.41 18.81 10.88
C ALA A 648 -10.42 20.34 10.87
N HIS A 649 -10.03 20.97 9.76
CA HIS A 649 -10.09 22.42 9.58
C HIS A 649 -11.44 22.91 9.04
N ALA A 650 -12.47 22.06 9.12
CA ALA A 650 -13.68 22.20 8.32
C ALA A 650 -14.97 22.21 9.17
N VAL A 651 -14.88 22.42 10.48
CA VAL A 651 -16.02 22.59 11.39
C VAL A 651 -15.99 23.97 12.03
#